data_AF-A0A9E6D776-F1
#
_entry.id   AF-A0A9E6D776-F1
#
_cell.length_a   1.000
_cell.length_b   1.000
_cell.length_c   1.000
_cell.angle_alpha   90.00
_cell.angle_beta   90.00
_cell.angle_gamma   90.00
#
_symmetry.space_group_name_H-M   'P 1'
#
loop_
_entity.id
_entity.type
_entity.pdbx_description
1 polymer ?
#
loop_
_entity_poly.entity_id
_entity_poly.type
_entity_poly.pdbx_seq_one_letter_code
_entity_poly.pdbx_strand_id
1 'polypeptide(L)'
;MKKLITIVLLSVSLIACKQEPKEILLNTNLEFNKNILDYRITPKDSLDKSGLMFSDQGAWFAYSLTDRDIPLTGFSGPFLMTQQNGIWSSMSLSKLLLTSGNHNKNLIDTKSDLIQQESYSSHLEQVYKNKNIELKQQLVFLSGHTALQKMTITNISDKSIQINASIQGGVHDIGIELSNEEGIVKLISTKSNAVGYIQSNNKIEKIDILDDHKFYGIDFRSFDLKPNETKEIVISQSFIFPEYSWEAEKELISNSNFDQVLQKRIKEKENQLEGIFNQLNPKFSDSLSKIAAAKSILTLQNNWRIPTGEIKKQGLFPSYHYKWFHGFWAWDSWKHAVGLSYYNTTIAKDQMRLMFDFQKEDGFITDCVFRDTTIEKHNERDTKPPLAAWAVAKIYEQDSDVEFVKELYPKLVKYHNFWYAKRDNDQDGLCEYGSTDGSLIAAKWESGMDNAIRFDNSKILKNSEDAYSIDQESVDLNAYLYAEKLYLVTLAEALHKTEDATKFKQEAEGLKIKIQSQFYDTNDGWFYDTNLGGDTFIKGEGSEGWTALWANAATQEQAEAVKDKMMNPKKFFTTVPFQTMSADHEKFNPLKGYWRGPNWLDQAYFGVKGLRNYGFNKEADKATSQILNGAEGLLEKGPSIRENYHPITGKGLNAENFSWSAAHILMLLIEE
;
A
#
# COMPACT_ATOMS: atom_id res chain seq x y z
N MET A 1 35.15 -38.24 66.61
CA MET A 1 35.40 -39.32 65.62
C MET A 1 34.21 -39.40 64.68
N LYS A 2 34.48 -39.28 63.37
CA LYS A 2 33.65 -39.53 62.18
C LYS A 2 32.12 -39.62 62.35
N LYS A 3 31.41 -38.55 61.94
CA LYS A 3 29.99 -38.59 61.56
C LYS A 3 29.87 -39.37 60.25
N LEU A 4 29.13 -40.49 60.28
CA LEU A 4 28.77 -41.27 59.11
C LEU A 4 27.50 -40.64 58.51
N ILE A 5 27.62 -40.02 57.34
CA ILE A 5 26.49 -39.49 56.57
C ILE A 5 26.04 -40.61 55.63
N THR A 6 24.85 -41.14 55.86
CA THR A 6 24.18 -42.09 54.96
C THR A 6 23.62 -41.31 53.77
N ILE A 7 24.23 -41.46 52.60
CA ILE A 7 23.70 -40.96 51.33
C ILE A 7 22.83 -42.06 50.72
N VAL A 8 21.52 -41.86 50.71
CA VAL A 8 20.57 -42.63 49.90
C VAL A 8 20.55 -42.00 48.52
N LEU A 9 21.09 -42.69 47.52
CA LEU A 9 20.90 -42.35 46.11
C LEU A 9 19.49 -42.77 45.67
N LEU A 10 18.58 -41.81 45.59
CA LEU A 10 17.33 -41.97 44.84
C LEU A 10 17.61 -41.56 43.38
N SER A 11 17.66 -42.55 42.49
CA SER A 11 17.66 -42.32 41.04
C SER A 11 16.27 -41.86 40.60
N VAL A 12 16.08 -40.55 40.45
CA VAL A 12 14.88 -39.98 39.80
C VAL A 12 15.13 -39.96 38.31
N SER A 13 14.51 -40.91 37.61
CA SER A 13 14.41 -40.92 36.15
C SER A 13 13.49 -39.77 35.72
N LEU A 14 14.05 -38.61 35.37
CA LEU A 14 13.31 -37.54 34.71
C LEU A 14 13.01 -37.98 33.27
N ILE A 15 11.81 -38.52 33.04
CA ILE A 15 11.21 -38.62 31.72
C ILE A 15 10.86 -37.20 31.30
N ALA A 16 11.75 -36.57 30.53
CA ALA A 16 11.42 -35.33 29.83
C ALA A 16 10.44 -35.66 28.70
N CYS A 17 9.14 -35.51 28.97
CA CYS A 17 8.15 -35.37 27.92
C CYS A 17 8.50 -34.14 27.09
N LYS A 18 9.03 -34.35 25.88
CA LYS A 18 8.99 -33.33 24.82
C LYS A 18 7.51 -33.04 24.55
N GLN A 19 7.00 -31.94 25.09
CA GLN A 19 5.80 -31.33 24.53
C GLN A 19 6.17 -30.85 23.13
N GLU A 20 5.54 -31.44 22.12
CA GLU A 20 5.43 -30.82 20.81
C GLU A 20 4.86 -29.40 20.98
N PRO A 21 5.30 -28.40 20.20
CA PRO A 21 4.68 -27.10 20.23
C PRO A 21 3.30 -27.22 19.59
N LYS A 22 2.30 -27.53 20.40
CA LYS A 22 0.89 -27.32 20.06
C LYS A 22 0.66 -25.82 19.89
N GLU A 23 0.25 -25.45 18.68
CA GLU A 23 -0.52 -24.25 18.30
C GLU A 23 -0.26 -22.97 19.12
N ILE A 24 0.75 -22.20 18.72
CA ILE A 24 0.88 -20.79 19.14
C ILE A 24 -0.14 -19.88 18.40
N LEU A 25 -0.87 -20.40 17.41
CA LEU A 25 -1.80 -19.60 16.58
C LEU A 25 -3.18 -19.36 17.19
N LEU A 26 -3.63 -20.17 18.17
CA LEU A 26 -4.89 -19.87 18.88
C LEU A 26 -4.66 -18.75 19.89
N ASN A 27 -5.19 -17.56 19.60
CA ASN A 27 -5.12 -16.28 20.36
C ASN A 27 -4.16 -15.21 19.82
N THR A 28 -3.91 -15.17 18.52
CA THR A 28 -3.14 -14.08 17.89
C THR A 28 -4.06 -13.17 17.07
N ASN A 29 -3.73 -11.87 16.97
CA ASN A 29 -4.42 -10.94 16.07
C ASN A 29 -4.28 -11.33 14.59
N LEU A 30 -3.40 -12.29 14.26
CA LEU A 30 -3.20 -12.79 12.90
C LEU A 30 -4.42 -13.53 12.34
N GLU A 31 -5.36 -13.99 13.16
CA GLU A 31 -6.63 -14.52 12.66
C GLU A 31 -7.42 -13.49 11.85
N PHE A 32 -7.27 -12.18 12.14
CA PHE A 32 -7.85 -11.13 11.30
C PHE A 32 -7.15 -11.00 9.94
N ASN A 33 -5.88 -11.40 9.84
CA ASN A 33 -5.09 -11.37 8.60
C ASN A 33 -5.20 -12.65 7.76
N LYS A 34 -5.65 -13.76 8.35
CA LYS A 34 -5.80 -15.03 7.63
C LYS A 34 -6.79 -14.89 6.48
N ASN A 35 -6.33 -15.08 5.25
CA ASN A 35 -7.08 -14.94 3.99
C ASN A 35 -7.78 -13.58 3.83
N ILE A 36 -7.22 -12.52 4.42
CA ILE A 36 -7.83 -11.19 4.36
C ILE A 36 -7.89 -10.62 2.93
N LEU A 37 -6.92 -11.00 2.10
CA LEU A 37 -6.87 -10.77 0.65
C LEU A 37 -6.69 -12.12 -0.07
N ASP A 38 -7.34 -12.28 -1.22
CA ASP A 38 -7.24 -13.50 -2.02
C ASP A 38 -6.06 -13.44 -3.01
N TYR A 39 -4.99 -14.17 -2.68
CA TYR A 39 -3.80 -14.30 -3.53
C TYR A 39 -3.81 -15.57 -4.38
N ARG A 40 -4.95 -16.24 -4.61
CA ARG A 40 -4.99 -17.44 -5.46
C ARG A 40 -5.06 -17.05 -6.93
N ILE A 41 -3.93 -17.18 -7.61
CA ILE A 41 -3.82 -16.99 -9.06
C ILE A 41 -2.66 -17.83 -9.59
N THR A 42 -2.94 -18.64 -10.62
CA THR A 42 -1.91 -19.21 -11.51
C THR A 42 -1.95 -18.39 -12.80
N PRO A 43 -0.97 -17.51 -13.06
CA PRO A 43 -1.07 -16.56 -14.17
C PRO A 43 -1.10 -17.30 -15.51
N LYS A 44 -2.03 -16.91 -16.39
CA LYS A 44 -2.20 -17.51 -17.72
C LYS A 44 -1.05 -17.16 -18.66
N ASP A 45 -0.51 -15.96 -18.49
CA ASP A 45 0.63 -15.44 -19.21
C ASP A 45 1.37 -14.39 -18.35
N SER A 46 2.45 -13.86 -18.89
CA SER A 46 3.30 -12.89 -18.20
C SER A 46 2.55 -11.61 -17.77
N LEU A 47 1.48 -11.21 -18.47
CA LEU A 47 0.74 -9.97 -18.27
C LEU A 47 -0.54 -10.15 -17.44
N ASP A 48 -0.84 -11.38 -16.99
CA ASP A 48 -2.07 -11.69 -16.28
C ASP A 48 -2.12 -11.03 -14.89
N LYS A 49 -2.85 -9.91 -14.78
CA LYS A 49 -3.09 -9.21 -13.52
C LYS A 49 -4.50 -9.44 -12.99
N SER A 50 -5.12 -10.59 -13.26
CA SER A 50 -6.50 -10.85 -12.78
C SER A 50 -6.59 -11.20 -11.29
N GLY A 51 -5.47 -11.23 -10.57
CA GLY A 51 -5.39 -11.62 -9.17
C GLY A 51 -4.41 -10.76 -8.40
N LEU A 52 -4.36 -10.96 -7.09
CA LEU A 52 -3.51 -10.19 -6.18
C LEU A 52 -2.18 -10.89 -5.97
N MET A 53 -1.17 -10.12 -5.57
CA MET A 53 0.17 -10.60 -5.28
C MET A 53 0.61 -10.13 -3.89
N PHE A 54 1.20 -11.05 -3.13
CA PHE A 54 1.74 -10.84 -1.80
C PHE A 54 3.18 -10.33 -1.89
N SER A 55 3.42 -9.18 -1.26
CA SER A 55 4.74 -8.54 -1.15
C SER A 55 4.95 -8.06 0.27
N ASP A 56 6.18 -8.15 0.77
CA ASP A 56 6.54 -7.64 2.10
C ASP A 56 7.97 -7.08 2.08
N GLN A 57 8.34 -6.36 3.15
CA GLN A 57 9.69 -5.82 3.37
C GLN A 57 10.18 -4.85 2.29
N GLY A 58 9.25 -4.21 1.58
CA GLY A 58 9.59 -3.27 0.52
C GLY A 58 10.01 -3.91 -0.80
N ALA A 59 9.79 -5.21 -0.98
CA ALA A 59 10.30 -5.92 -2.14
C ALA A 59 9.73 -5.42 -3.48
N TRP A 60 10.59 -5.39 -4.51
CA TRP A 60 10.20 -5.10 -5.90
C TRP A 60 9.73 -6.34 -6.67
N PHE A 61 9.33 -7.38 -5.96
CA PHE A 61 8.79 -8.61 -6.51
C PHE A 61 7.79 -9.22 -5.53
N ALA A 62 6.86 -10.01 -6.04
CA ALA A 62 5.75 -10.55 -5.28
C ALA A 62 5.40 -11.99 -5.71
N TYR A 63 4.67 -12.70 -4.85
CA TYR A 63 4.24 -14.08 -5.09
C TYR A 63 2.76 -14.26 -4.82
N SER A 64 2.19 -15.33 -5.33
CA SER A 64 0.79 -15.71 -5.10
C SER A 64 0.67 -17.18 -4.76
N LEU A 65 -0.46 -17.55 -4.15
CA LEU A 65 -0.87 -18.95 -4.07
C LEU A 65 -1.31 -19.41 -5.46
N THR A 66 -1.14 -20.68 -5.78
CA THR A 66 -1.62 -21.23 -7.06
C THR A 66 -3.14 -21.30 -7.06
N ASP A 67 -3.75 -21.12 -8.23
CA ASP A 67 -5.17 -21.42 -8.43
C ASP A 67 -5.46 -22.89 -8.09
N ARG A 68 -6.64 -23.16 -7.50
CA ARG A 68 -7.08 -24.52 -7.15
C ARG A 68 -7.41 -25.35 -8.38
N ASP A 69 -7.76 -24.72 -9.49
CA ASP A 69 -8.02 -25.40 -10.76
C ASP A 69 -6.73 -25.78 -11.49
N ILE A 70 -5.63 -25.06 -11.21
CA ILE A 70 -4.29 -25.31 -11.77
C ILE A 70 -3.24 -25.32 -10.63
N PRO A 71 -3.31 -26.29 -9.69
CA PRO A 71 -2.45 -26.29 -8.53
C PRO A 71 -1.05 -26.82 -8.86
N LEU A 72 -0.03 -26.18 -8.29
CA LEU A 72 1.37 -26.55 -8.44
C LEU A 72 2.03 -26.68 -7.07
N THR A 73 2.98 -27.58 -6.92
CA THR A 73 3.80 -27.75 -5.70
C THR A 73 4.85 -26.64 -5.57
N GLY A 74 4.40 -25.39 -5.55
CA GLY A 74 5.19 -24.17 -5.42
C GLY A 74 4.25 -22.96 -5.36
N PHE A 75 4.80 -21.76 -5.31
CA PHE A 75 4.02 -20.52 -5.35
C PHE A 75 4.03 -19.95 -6.77
N SER A 76 2.99 -19.21 -7.11
CA SER A 76 2.93 -18.51 -8.39
C SER A 76 3.91 -17.35 -8.43
N GLY A 77 4.56 -17.17 -9.59
CA GLY A 77 5.53 -16.10 -9.82
C GLY A 77 6.99 -16.50 -9.68
N PRO A 78 7.89 -15.50 -9.51
CA PRO A 78 7.60 -14.14 -9.03
C PRO A 78 6.99 -13.19 -10.07
N PHE A 79 6.13 -12.30 -9.60
CA PHE A 79 5.74 -11.07 -10.30
C PHE A 79 6.81 -10.01 -10.08
N LEU A 80 7.51 -9.61 -11.13
CA LEU A 80 8.63 -8.68 -11.09
C LEU A 80 8.16 -7.26 -11.38
N MET A 81 8.20 -6.41 -10.35
CA MET A 81 8.06 -4.95 -10.49
C MET A 81 9.42 -4.30 -10.76
N THR A 82 10.48 -5.10 -10.84
CA THR A 82 11.82 -4.66 -11.22
C THR A 82 11.93 -4.31 -12.71
N GLN A 83 10.97 -4.71 -13.53
CA GLN A 83 10.99 -4.51 -14.97
C GLN A 83 9.60 -4.20 -15.49
N GLN A 84 9.53 -3.37 -16.53
CA GLN A 84 8.27 -2.91 -17.10
C GLN A 84 7.37 -2.32 -15.99
N ASN A 85 6.05 -2.39 -16.16
CA ASN A 85 5.10 -1.95 -15.14
C ASN A 85 4.57 -3.16 -14.35
N GLY A 86 5.47 -4.06 -13.94
CA GLY A 86 5.13 -5.32 -13.27
C GLY A 86 4.72 -6.43 -14.24
N ILE A 87 5.47 -7.52 -14.25
CA ILE A 87 5.25 -8.69 -15.14
C ILE A 87 5.57 -10.01 -14.42
N TRP A 88 4.78 -11.06 -14.66
CA TRP A 88 5.12 -12.40 -14.16
C TRP A 88 6.34 -12.94 -14.91
N SER A 89 7.39 -13.27 -14.16
CA SER A 89 8.56 -13.94 -14.71
C SER A 89 8.33 -15.41 -14.98
N SER A 90 7.43 -16.04 -14.23
CA SER A 90 7.13 -17.46 -14.31
C SER A 90 5.72 -17.72 -13.81
N MET A 91 5.12 -18.80 -14.31
CA MET A 91 3.94 -19.39 -13.67
C MET A 91 4.27 -19.89 -12.26
N SER A 92 5.42 -20.56 -12.07
CA SER A 92 5.96 -20.94 -10.77
C SER A 92 7.46 -21.21 -10.92
N LEU A 93 8.28 -20.30 -10.39
CA LEU A 93 9.73 -20.32 -10.59
C LEU A 93 10.43 -21.37 -9.73
N SER A 94 9.81 -21.85 -8.65
CA SER A 94 10.39 -22.84 -7.74
C SER A 94 9.35 -23.88 -7.35
N LYS A 95 9.09 -24.81 -8.28
CA LYS A 95 8.20 -25.96 -8.09
C LYS A 95 9.00 -27.16 -7.58
N LEU A 96 8.52 -27.78 -6.51
CA LEU A 96 9.05 -29.03 -5.98
C LEU A 96 8.47 -30.22 -6.75
N LEU A 97 9.33 -31.10 -7.26
CA LEU A 97 8.96 -32.41 -7.76
C LEU A 97 9.46 -33.47 -6.77
N LEU A 98 8.53 -34.30 -6.28
CA LEU A 98 8.82 -35.44 -5.41
C LEU A 98 8.49 -36.73 -6.14
N THR A 99 9.48 -37.59 -6.30
CA THR A 99 9.31 -38.92 -6.88
C THR A 99 9.91 -40.00 -5.98
N SER A 100 9.50 -41.26 -6.20
CA SER A 100 10.01 -42.40 -5.45
C SER A 100 10.47 -43.54 -6.35
N GLY A 101 11.55 -44.20 -5.89
CA GLY A 101 12.17 -45.36 -6.52
C GLY A 101 12.75 -45.09 -7.91
N ASN A 102 13.19 -46.16 -8.58
CA ASN A 102 13.86 -46.07 -9.88
C ASN A 102 12.93 -45.73 -11.05
N HIS A 103 11.60 -45.83 -10.85
CA HIS A 103 10.60 -45.52 -11.88
C HIS A 103 10.11 -44.06 -11.82
N ASN A 104 10.70 -43.22 -10.95
CA ASN A 104 10.35 -41.81 -10.78
C ASN A 104 8.84 -41.54 -10.69
N LYS A 105 8.13 -42.36 -9.91
CA LYS A 105 6.69 -42.17 -9.71
C LYS A 105 6.44 -40.94 -8.85
N ASN A 106 5.61 -40.00 -9.32
CA ASN A 106 5.19 -38.83 -8.54
C ASN A 106 4.53 -39.24 -7.21
N LEU A 107 4.95 -38.56 -6.14
CA LEU A 107 4.48 -38.82 -4.78
C LEU A 107 3.33 -37.93 -4.34
N ILE A 108 3.12 -36.81 -5.03
CA ILE A 108 2.04 -35.85 -4.78
C ILE A 108 1.24 -35.68 -6.08
N ASP A 109 -0.07 -35.85 -5.99
CA ASP A 109 -1.01 -35.37 -7.00
C ASP A 109 -1.44 -33.95 -6.60
N THR A 110 -1.06 -32.95 -7.40
CA THR A 110 -1.22 -31.55 -7.00
C THR A 110 -2.68 -31.14 -6.86
N LYS A 111 -3.62 -31.87 -7.46
CA LYS A 111 -5.05 -31.57 -7.40
C LYS A 111 -5.75 -32.33 -6.28
N SER A 112 -5.57 -33.65 -6.20
CA SER A 112 -6.28 -34.44 -5.18
C SER A 112 -5.69 -34.28 -3.78
N ASP A 113 -4.39 -33.97 -3.69
CA ASP A 113 -3.71 -33.96 -2.40
C ASP A 113 -3.70 -32.56 -1.76
N LEU A 114 -4.05 -31.49 -2.48
CA LEU A 114 -4.12 -30.14 -1.93
C LEU A 114 -5.29 -30.01 -0.95
N ILE A 115 -4.99 -29.85 0.35
CA ILE A 115 -6.01 -29.77 1.41
C ILE A 115 -6.16 -28.37 2.01
N GLN A 116 -5.15 -27.51 1.89
CA GLN A 116 -5.14 -26.19 2.51
C GLN A 116 -4.31 -25.20 1.70
N GLN A 117 -4.80 -23.97 1.59
CA GLN A 117 -4.09 -22.79 1.08
C GLN A 117 -4.51 -21.58 1.88
N GLU A 118 -3.55 -20.90 2.48
CA GLU A 118 -3.80 -19.80 3.40
C GLU A 118 -2.77 -18.68 3.18
N SER A 119 -3.26 -17.44 3.24
CA SER A 119 -2.43 -16.26 3.25
C SER A 119 -2.51 -15.55 4.60
N TYR A 120 -1.39 -14.98 5.00
CA TYR A 120 -1.27 -14.09 6.14
C TYR A 120 -0.55 -12.81 5.70
N SER A 121 -0.53 -11.79 6.55
CA SER A 121 0.28 -10.59 6.30
C SER A 121 1.79 -10.85 6.41
N SER A 122 2.19 -11.96 7.04
CA SER A 122 3.59 -12.34 7.21
C SER A 122 4.11 -13.36 6.20
N HIS A 123 3.24 -14.23 5.67
CA HIS A 123 3.64 -15.36 4.84
C HIS A 123 2.48 -15.96 4.03
N LEU A 124 2.81 -16.80 3.05
CA LEU A 124 1.89 -17.69 2.37
C LEU A 124 2.13 -19.14 2.80
N GLU A 125 1.08 -19.95 2.85
CA GLU A 125 1.14 -21.35 3.22
C GLU A 125 0.21 -22.23 2.37
N GLN A 126 0.67 -23.43 2.01
CA GLN A 126 -0.18 -24.47 1.43
C GLN A 126 0.25 -25.87 1.88
N VAL A 127 -0.72 -26.79 1.99
CA VAL A 127 -0.51 -28.15 2.47
C VAL A 127 -1.09 -29.15 1.50
N TYR A 128 -0.26 -30.10 1.10
CA TYR A 128 -0.65 -31.29 0.34
C TYR A 128 -0.54 -32.51 1.25
N LYS A 129 -1.53 -33.39 1.22
CA LYS A 129 -1.57 -34.58 2.07
C LYS A 129 -2.27 -35.72 1.37
N ASN A 130 -1.59 -36.86 1.31
CA ASN A 130 -2.19 -38.13 0.92
C ASN A 130 -1.95 -39.20 2.00
N LYS A 131 -2.12 -40.48 1.66
CA LYS A 131 -1.91 -41.58 2.63
C LYS A 131 -0.44 -41.85 3.00
N ASN A 132 0.51 -41.32 2.22
CA ASN A 132 1.93 -41.61 2.37
C ASN A 132 2.73 -40.40 2.86
N ILE A 133 2.45 -39.22 2.31
CA ILE A 133 3.24 -38.01 2.53
C ILE A 133 2.33 -36.83 2.86
N GLU A 134 2.81 -36.01 3.77
CA GLU A 134 2.36 -34.62 3.96
C GLU A 134 3.49 -33.69 3.49
N LEU A 135 3.14 -32.74 2.62
CA LEU A 135 4.03 -31.69 2.13
C LEU A 135 3.43 -30.35 2.56
N LYS A 136 4.12 -29.65 3.45
CA LYS A 136 3.80 -28.27 3.82
C LYS A 136 4.77 -27.32 3.12
N GLN A 137 4.25 -26.31 2.44
CA GLN A 137 5.03 -25.27 1.77
C GLN A 137 4.71 -23.91 2.37
N GLN A 138 5.74 -23.13 2.69
CA GLN A 138 5.61 -21.79 3.24
C GLN A 138 6.55 -20.81 2.53
N LEU A 139 6.09 -19.58 2.30
CA LEU A 139 6.88 -18.50 1.70
C LEU A 139 6.88 -17.26 2.59
N VAL A 140 8.07 -16.73 2.89
CA VAL A 140 8.27 -15.55 3.75
C VAL A 140 9.36 -14.65 3.18
N PHE A 141 9.22 -13.33 3.33
CA PHE A 141 10.27 -12.37 2.95
C PHE A 141 11.32 -12.24 4.05
N LEU A 142 12.58 -12.52 3.68
CA LEU A 142 13.75 -12.28 4.52
C LEU A 142 14.08 -10.78 4.56
N SER A 143 14.04 -10.13 3.40
CA SER A 143 14.38 -8.72 3.18
C SER A 143 13.58 -8.18 1.98
N GLY A 144 13.75 -6.90 1.64
CA GLY A 144 13.24 -6.34 0.38
C GLY A 144 13.92 -6.90 -0.88
N HIS A 145 14.91 -7.77 -0.71
CA HIS A 145 15.68 -8.39 -1.78
C HIS A 145 15.40 -9.88 -1.95
N THR A 146 14.96 -10.56 -0.89
CA THR A 146 14.91 -12.02 -0.84
C THR A 146 13.63 -12.57 -0.23
N ALA A 147 13.01 -13.52 -0.93
CA ALA A 147 11.99 -14.42 -0.38
C ALA A 147 12.58 -15.81 -0.14
N LEU A 148 12.18 -16.43 0.98
CA LEU A 148 12.50 -17.81 1.32
C LEU A 148 11.27 -18.68 1.13
N GLN A 149 11.47 -19.85 0.54
CA GLN A 149 10.46 -20.89 0.39
C GLN A 149 10.93 -22.15 1.12
N LYS A 150 10.17 -22.59 2.13
CA LYS A 150 10.42 -23.85 2.84
C LYS A 150 9.43 -24.91 2.39
N MET A 151 9.94 -26.11 2.14
CA MET A 151 9.18 -27.31 1.88
C MET A 151 9.49 -28.35 2.95
N THR A 152 8.49 -28.66 3.78
CA THR A 152 8.58 -29.66 4.85
C THR A 152 7.87 -30.93 4.38
N ILE A 153 8.63 -32.01 4.24
CA ILE A 153 8.17 -33.29 3.70
C ILE A 153 8.16 -34.30 4.84
N THR A 154 6.97 -34.75 5.22
CA THR A 154 6.76 -35.70 6.32
C THR A 154 6.24 -37.02 5.77
N ASN A 155 6.91 -38.13 6.11
CA ASN A 155 6.40 -39.46 5.84
C ASN A 155 5.37 -39.84 6.91
N ILE A 156 4.10 -39.90 6.51
CA ILE A 156 2.97 -40.23 7.40
C ILE A 156 2.47 -41.67 7.20
N SER A 157 3.21 -42.49 6.44
CA SER A 157 2.97 -43.93 6.30
C SER A 157 3.68 -44.75 7.38
N ASP A 158 3.37 -46.05 7.41
CA ASP A 158 4.02 -47.05 8.25
C ASP A 158 5.31 -47.64 7.65
N LYS A 159 5.72 -47.20 6.46
CA LYS A 159 6.88 -47.73 5.71
C LYS A 159 7.89 -46.65 5.41
N SER A 160 9.16 -47.03 5.27
CA SER A 160 10.18 -46.11 4.77
C SER A 160 9.97 -45.82 3.28
N ILE A 161 10.16 -44.57 2.87
CA ILE A 161 10.01 -44.14 1.47
C ILE A 161 11.33 -43.54 1.00
N GLN A 162 11.87 -44.06 -0.08
CA GLN A 162 12.98 -43.43 -0.79
C GLN A 162 12.45 -42.25 -1.61
N ILE A 163 13.00 -41.06 -1.38
CA ILE A 163 12.61 -39.80 -2.00
C ILE A 163 13.71 -39.32 -2.94
N ASN A 164 13.32 -38.99 -4.17
CA ASN A 164 14.08 -38.13 -5.08
C ASN A 164 13.36 -36.77 -5.11
N ALA A 165 14.09 -35.70 -4.79
CA ALA A 165 13.55 -34.35 -4.75
C ALA A 165 14.31 -33.45 -5.71
N SER A 166 13.58 -32.64 -6.48
CA SER A 166 14.16 -31.61 -7.34
C SER A 166 13.32 -30.34 -7.32
N ILE A 167 13.96 -29.17 -7.42
CA ILE A 167 13.28 -27.90 -7.71
C ILE A 167 13.40 -27.61 -9.20
N GLN A 168 12.30 -27.19 -9.81
CA GLN A 168 12.23 -26.87 -11.22
C GLN A 168 11.51 -25.55 -11.43
N GLY A 169 11.95 -24.80 -12.44
CA GLY A 169 11.31 -23.55 -12.82
C GLY A 169 11.69 -23.12 -14.23
N GLY A 170 10.73 -22.52 -14.93
CA GLY A 170 10.96 -21.91 -16.23
C GLY A 170 10.51 -20.45 -16.23
N VAL A 171 11.12 -19.63 -17.06
CA VAL A 171 10.75 -18.22 -17.24
C VAL A 171 9.94 -18.01 -18.52
N HIS A 172 9.03 -17.03 -18.49
CA HIS A 172 8.36 -16.57 -19.70
C HIS A 172 9.35 -15.89 -20.66
N ASP A 173 8.96 -15.77 -21.93
CA ASP A 173 9.76 -15.10 -22.96
C ASP A 173 9.66 -13.57 -22.83
N ILE A 174 10.27 -13.04 -21.77
CA ILE A 174 10.22 -11.62 -21.39
C ILE A 174 11.62 -11.00 -21.33
N GLY A 175 12.60 -11.65 -21.97
CA GLY A 175 13.99 -11.22 -22.00
C GLY A 175 14.77 -11.53 -20.73
N ILE A 176 14.40 -12.61 -20.01
CA ILE A 176 15.20 -13.18 -18.91
C ILE A 176 15.89 -14.44 -19.40
N GLU A 177 17.18 -14.55 -19.11
CA GLU A 177 17.99 -15.75 -19.36
C GLU A 177 18.54 -16.32 -18.06
N LEU A 178 18.60 -17.66 -18.00
CA LEU A 178 19.07 -18.44 -16.87
C LEU A 178 20.49 -18.95 -17.10
N SER A 179 21.29 -18.94 -16.06
CA SER A 179 22.63 -19.54 -16.03
C SER A 179 22.91 -20.19 -14.69
N ASN A 180 23.90 -21.09 -14.64
CA ASN A 180 24.40 -21.68 -13.41
C ASN A 180 25.82 -21.18 -13.16
N GLU A 181 26.02 -20.49 -12.05
CA GLU A 181 27.33 -20.03 -11.59
C GLU A 181 27.55 -20.54 -10.16
N GLU A 182 28.56 -21.39 -9.96
CA GLU A 182 28.97 -21.90 -8.63
C GLU A 182 27.85 -22.52 -7.79
N GLY A 183 26.89 -23.21 -8.43
CA GLY A 183 25.78 -23.84 -7.71
C GLY A 183 24.63 -22.88 -7.38
N ILE A 184 24.57 -21.73 -8.06
CA ILE A 184 23.51 -20.73 -7.96
C ILE A 184 22.92 -20.53 -9.35
N VAL A 185 21.59 -20.56 -9.45
CA VAL A 185 20.90 -20.22 -10.69
C VAL A 185 20.75 -18.70 -10.75
N LYS A 186 21.32 -18.07 -11.78
CA LYS A 186 21.21 -16.63 -12.03
C LYS A 186 20.19 -16.34 -13.10
N LEU A 187 19.43 -15.26 -12.90
CA LEU A 187 18.46 -14.72 -13.83
C LEU A 187 18.94 -13.33 -14.27
N ILE A 188 19.22 -13.16 -15.55
CA ILE A 188 19.66 -11.88 -16.12
C ILE A 188 18.56 -11.36 -17.04
N SER A 189 18.07 -10.14 -16.76
CA SER A 189 17.08 -9.46 -17.59
C SER A 189 17.75 -8.49 -18.56
N THR A 190 17.26 -8.45 -19.79
CA THR A 190 17.58 -7.42 -20.79
C THR A 190 16.76 -6.13 -20.59
N LYS A 191 15.78 -6.15 -19.68
CA LYS A 191 14.83 -5.05 -19.39
C LYS A 191 14.99 -4.46 -17.99
N SER A 192 15.87 -5.03 -17.18
CA SER A 192 16.15 -4.57 -15.82
C SER A 192 17.59 -4.83 -15.45
N ASN A 193 18.15 -3.95 -14.63
CA ASN A 193 19.47 -4.11 -14.04
C ASN A 193 19.45 -4.94 -12.75
N ALA A 194 18.28 -5.36 -12.26
CA ALA A 194 18.18 -6.31 -11.16
C ALA A 194 18.64 -7.70 -11.62
N VAL A 195 19.54 -8.31 -10.86
CA VAL A 195 19.96 -9.70 -11.09
C VAL A 195 19.22 -10.61 -10.14
N GLY A 196 18.61 -11.66 -10.69
CA GLY A 196 17.94 -12.70 -9.91
C GLY A 196 18.89 -13.82 -9.50
N TYR A 197 18.70 -14.38 -8.30
CA TYR A 197 19.49 -15.50 -7.79
C TYR A 197 18.57 -16.52 -7.11
N ILE A 198 18.74 -17.80 -7.46
CA ILE A 198 18.09 -18.92 -6.78
C ILE A 198 19.16 -19.86 -6.24
N GLN A 199 19.10 -20.13 -4.93
CA GLN A 199 20.04 -21.01 -4.24
C GLN A 199 19.36 -21.76 -3.09
N SER A 200 20.02 -22.80 -2.59
CA SER A 200 19.58 -23.60 -1.46
C SER A 200 20.70 -23.79 -0.45
N ASN A 201 20.36 -23.77 0.85
CA ASN A 201 21.27 -24.19 1.92
C ASN A 201 21.35 -25.73 2.02
N ASN A 202 20.42 -26.44 1.39
CA ASN A 202 20.49 -27.89 1.26
C ASN A 202 21.57 -28.27 0.25
N LYS A 203 22.27 -29.39 0.49
CA LYS A 203 23.30 -29.88 -0.43
C LYS A 203 22.68 -30.21 -1.79
N ILE A 204 23.05 -29.43 -2.80
CA ILE A 204 22.70 -29.63 -4.21
C ILE A 204 23.64 -30.67 -4.81
N GLU A 205 23.09 -31.65 -5.54
CA GLU A 205 23.89 -32.61 -6.31
C GLU A 205 24.17 -32.08 -7.73
N LYS A 206 23.16 -31.48 -8.37
CA LYS A 206 23.26 -31.01 -9.74
C LYS A 206 22.35 -29.81 -9.99
N ILE A 207 22.81 -28.90 -10.84
CA ILE A 207 21.99 -27.86 -11.45
C ILE A 207 22.10 -27.97 -12.97
N ASP A 208 20.96 -28.09 -13.64
CA ASP A 208 20.86 -28.06 -15.10
C ASP A 208 20.20 -26.77 -15.57
N ILE A 209 20.73 -26.20 -16.66
CA ILE A 209 20.11 -25.13 -17.42
C ILE A 209 19.72 -25.71 -18.78
N LEU A 210 18.43 -25.61 -19.11
CA LEU A 210 17.80 -26.25 -20.26
C LEU A 210 16.93 -25.25 -21.01
N ASP A 211 16.37 -25.71 -22.14
CA ASP A 211 15.42 -24.96 -22.96
C ASP A 211 15.95 -23.57 -23.37
N ASP A 212 17.15 -23.57 -23.95
CA ASP A 212 17.81 -22.34 -24.41
C ASP A 212 17.88 -21.26 -23.32
N HIS A 213 18.37 -21.63 -22.14
CA HIS A 213 18.49 -20.75 -20.98
C HIS A 213 17.14 -20.28 -20.39
N LYS A 214 16.03 -20.98 -20.63
CA LYS A 214 14.71 -20.60 -20.08
C LYS A 214 14.19 -21.51 -18.98
N PHE A 215 14.84 -22.65 -18.75
CA PHE A 215 14.45 -23.60 -17.71
C PHE A 215 15.64 -24.02 -16.86
N TYR A 216 15.40 -24.27 -15.58
CA TYR A 216 16.39 -24.87 -14.70
C TYR A 216 15.82 -26.03 -13.87
N GLY A 217 16.72 -26.93 -13.48
CA GLY A 217 16.45 -27.97 -12.48
C GLY A 217 17.57 -28.02 -11.44
N ILE A 218 17.20 -28.12 -10.16
CA ILE A 218 18.10 -28.36 -9.04
C ILE A 218 17.76 -29.73 -8.46
N ASP A 219 18.67 -30.69 -8.56
CA ASP A 219 18.51 -32.02 -7.99
C ASP A 219 19.20 -32.10 -6.63
N PHE A 220 18.49 -32.67 -5.65
CA PHE A 220 19.06 -33.02 -4.35
C PHE A 220 19.41 -34.51 -4.30
N ARG A 221 20.32 -34.85 -3.39
CA ARG A 221 20.65 -36.24 -3.13
C ARG A 221 19.41 -36.98 -2.63
N SER A 222 19.14 -38.15 -3.21
CA SER A 222 18.08 -39.03 -2.73
C SER A 222 18.26 -39.36 -1.25
N PHE A 223 17.15 -39.45 -0.52
CA PHE A 223 17.14 -39.78 0.90
C PHE A 223 15.96 -40.68 1.25
N ASP A 224 16.14 -41.51 2.27
CA ASP A 224 15.07 -42.32 2.84
C ASP A 224 14.39 -41.56 3.98
N LEU A 225 13.05 -41.50 3.95
CA LEU A 225 12.25 -41.03 5.08
C LEU A 225 11.64 -42.23 5.80
N LYS A 226 11.99 -42.42 7.07
CA LYS A 226 11.32 -43.40 7.95
C LYS A 226 9.91 -42.94 8.34
N PRO A 227 9.06 -43.82 8.87
CA PRO A 227 7.76 -43.43 9.42
C PRO A 227 7.89 -42.26 10.41
N ASN A 228 7.07 -41.24 10.24
CA ASN A 228 7.05 -39.98 10.99
C ASN A 228 8.33 -39.11 10.88
N GLU A 229 9.26 -39.47 10.00
CA GLU A 229 10.43 -38.65 9.74
C GLU A 229 10.08 -37.47 8.82
N THR A 230 10.72 -36.34 9.08
CA THR A 230 10.54 -35.08 8.34
C THR A 230 11.86 -34.64 7.73
N LYS A 231 11.82 -34.18 6.48
CA LYS A 231 12.94 -33.51 5.82
C LYS A 231 12.49 -32.14 5.32
N GLU A 232 13.37 -31.16 5.47
CA GLU A 232 13.13 -29.80 4.99
C GLU A 232 14.07 -29.45 3.84
N ILE A 233 13.51 -28.76 2.85
CA ILE A 233 14.25 -28.11 1.76
C ILE A 233 13.91 -26.62 1.82
N VAL A 234 14.93 -25.76 1.77
CA VAL A 234 14.76 -24.31 1.74
C VAL A 234 15.42 -23.74 0.49
N ILE A 235 14.66 -22.96 -0.26
CA ILE A 235 15.13 -22.19 -1.42
C ILE A 235 15.04 -20.70 -1.09
N SER A 236 16.05 -19.94 -1.47
CA SER A 236 15.99 -18.48 -1.51
C SER A 236 15.87 -18.01 -2.95
N GLN A 237 15.03 -17.01 -3.18
CA GLN A 237 14.85 -16.33 -4.46
C GLN A 237 15.10 -14.84 -4.22
N SER A 238 16.13 -14.30 -4.84
CA SER A 238 16.60 -12.93 -4.58
C SER A 238 16.62 -12.11 -5.86
N PHE A 239 16.31 -10.82 -5.78
CA PHE A 239 16.41 -9.87 -6.91
C PHE A 239 17.16 -8.62 -6.44
N ILE A 240 18.39 -8.47 -6.91
CA ILE A 240 19.35 -7.49 -6.39
C ILE A 240 19.59 -6.40 -7.43
N PHE A 241 19.23 -5.16 -7.10
CA PHE A 241 19.61 -4.00 -7.90
C PHE A 241 21.09 -3.64 -7.72
N PRO A 242 21.72 -2.94 -8.68
CA PRO A 242 23.16 -2.61 -8.61
C PRO A 242 23.59 -1.80 -7.39
N GLU A 243 22.67 -1.08 -6.74
CA GLU A 243 22.95 -0.30 -5.53
C GLU A 243 23.09 -1.18 -4.28
N TYR A 244 22.75 -2.47 -4.37
CA TYR A 244 22.80 -3.43 -3.27
C TYR A 244 23.86 -4.51 -3.51
N SER A 245 24.49 -4.96 -2.42
CA SER A 245 25.54 -5.98 -2.48
C SER A 245 24.94 -7.38 -2.46
N TRP A 246 25.14 -8.13 -3.57
CA TRP A 246 24.79 -9.55 -3.60
C TRP A 246 25.54 -10.35 -2.52
N GLU A 247 26.82 -10.07 -2.28
CA GLU A 247 27.59 -10.81 -1.28
C GLU A 247 27.06 -10.59 0.14
N ALA A 248 26.61 -9.37 0.47
CA ALA A 248 25.99 -9.09 1.75
C ALA A 248 24.65 -9.81 1.91
N GLU A 249 23.83 -9.84 0.85
CA GLU A 249 22.55 -10.57 0.87
C GLU A 249 22.77 -12.10 0.94
N LYS A 250 23.76 -12.61 0.22
CA LYS A 250 24.17 -14.03 0.26
C LYS A 250 24.65 -14.45 1.65
N GLU A 251 25.43 -13.60 2.34
CA GLU A 251 25.81 -13.80 3.73
C GLU A 251 24.58 -13.79 4.66
N LEU A 252 23.67 -12.84 4.48
CA LEU A 252 22.42 -12.78 5.24
C LEU A 252 21.59 -14.06 5.07
N ILE A 253 21.46 -14.58 3.85
CA ILE A 253 20.76 -15.83 3.56
C ILE A 253 21.44 -17.02 4.27
N SER A 254 22.78 -17.09 4.20
CA SER A 254 23.56 -18.17 4.81
C SER A 254 23.43 -18.20 6.34
N ASN A 255 23.29 -17.03 6.96
CA ASN A 255 23.12 -16.87 8.41
C ASN A 255 21.66 -16.93 8.87
N SER A 256 20.71 -17.05 7.95
CA SER A 256 19.28 -17.04 8.27
C SER A 256 18.72 -18.43 8.49
N ASN A 257 17.85 -18.56 9.50
CA ASN A 257 17.00 -19.73 9.71
C ASN A 257 15.55 -19.39 9.34
N PHE A 258 14.92 -20.20 8.49
CA PHE A 258 13.57 -19.96 7.98
C PHE A 258 12.54 -19.73 9.11
N ASP A 259 12.53 -20.59 10.13
CA ASP A 259 11.53 -20.49 11.21
C ASP A 259 11.74 -19.25 12.04
N GLN A 260 12.99 -18.85 12.31
CA GLN A 260 13.29 -17.60 12.99
C GLN A 260 12.83 -16.38 12.18
N VAL A 261 13.05 -16.38 10.87
CA VAL A 261 12.56 -15.33 9.96
C VAL A 261 11.03 -15.27 10.00
N LEU A 262 10.36 -16.41 9.85
CA LEU A 262 8.90 -16.49 9.90
C LEU A 262 8.34 -15.98 11.24
N GLN A 263 8.90 -16.41 12.37
CA GLN A 263 8.48 -15.94 13.69
C GLN A 263 8.73 -14.45 13.87
N LYS A 264 9.84 -13.91 13.36
CA LYS A 264 10.10 -12.47 13.36
C LYS A 264 9.03 -11.70 12.58
N ARG A 265 8.66 -12.18 11.37
CA ARG A 265 7.60 -11.54 10.56
C ARG A 265 6.24 -11.64 11.22
N ILE A 266 5.89 -12.80 11.76
CA ILE A 266 4.66 -12.99 12.56
C ILE A 266 4.60 -11.97 13.69
N LYS A 267 5.67 -11.85 14.48
CA LYS A 267 5.71 -10.93 15.62
C LYS A 267 5.64 -9.46 15.20
N GLU A 268 6.31 -9.10 14.11
CA GLU A 268 6.23 -7.76 13.51
C GLU A 268 4.78 -7.40 13.16
N LYS A 269 4.07 -8.29 12.44
CA LYS A 269 2.68 -8.03 12.01
C LYS A 269 1.70 -8.05 13.18
N GLU A 270 1.91 -8.90 14.17
CA GLU A 270 1.12 -8.89 15.41
C GLU A 270 1.24 -7.56 16.15
N ASN A 271 2.46 -7.04 16.31
CA ASN A 271 2.68 -5.78 17.00
C ASN A 271 2.05 -4.61 16.22
N GLN A 272 2.12 -4.61 14.89
CA GLN A 272 1.47 -3.59 14.05
C GLN A 272 -0.06 -3.61 14.21
N LEU A 273 -0.67 -4.81 14.15
CA LEU A 273 -2.11 -4.97 14.34
C LEU A 273 -2.55 -4.56 15.75
N GLU A 274 -1.82 -5.00 16.77
CA GLU A 274 -2.11 -4.65 18.17
C GLU A 274 -2.03 -3.14 18.37
N GLY A 275 -0.98 -2.50 17.84
CA GLY A 275 -0.84 -1.05 17.86
C GLY A 275 -2.03 -0.32 17.24
N ILE A 276 -2.50 -0.78 16.07
CA ILE A 276 -3.67 -0.17 15.41
C ILE A 276 -4.97 -0.48 16.15
N PHE A 277 -5.19 -1.72 16.59
CA PHE A 277 -6.41 -2.13 17.28
C PHE A 277 -6.60 -1.38 18.60
N ASN A 278 -5.52 -1.02 19.28
CA ASN A 278 -5.56 -0.22 20.51
C ASN A 278 -5.87 1.26 20.26
N GLN A 279 -5.70 1.74 19.03
CA GLN A 279 -6.00 3.12 18.61
C GLN A 279 -7.40 3.28 18.01
N LEU A 280 -8.10 2.18 17.69
CA LEU A 280 -9.44 2.25 17.10
C LEU A 280 -10.40 3.01 18.02
N ASN A 281 -11.25 3.85 17.44
CA ASN A 281 -12.37 4.44 18.15
C ASN A 281 -13.21 3.30 18.75
N PRO A 282 -13.62 3.37 20.04
CA PRO A 282 -14.47 2.36 20.66
C PRO A 282 -15.74 1.99 19.87
N LYS A 283 -16.32 2.92 19.11
CA LYS A 283 -17.48 2.70 18.22
C LYS A 283 -17.17 1.85 16.99
N PHE A 284 -15.89 1.79 16.59
CA PHE A 284 -15.38 1.07 15.42
C PHE A 284 -14.28 0.09 15.82
N SER A 285 -14.47 -0.60 16.95
CA SER A 285 -13.50 -1.56 17.52
C SER A 285 -13.96 -3.03 17.44
N ASP A 286 -15.10 -3.27 16.79
CA ASP A 286 -15.66 -4.60 16.58
C ASP A 286 -14.86 -5.43 15.56
N SER A 287 -15.22 -6.71 15.41
CA SER A 287 -14.50 -7.64 14.53
C SER A 287 -14.50 -7.23 13.06
N LEU A 288 -15.56 -6.61 12.54
CA LEU A 288 -15.62 -6.16 11.14
C LEU A 288 -14.72 -4.95 10.93
N SER A 289 -14.71 -4.02 11.87
CA SER A 289 -13.78 -2.87 11.86
C SER A 289 -12.32 -3.33 11.93
N LYS A 290 -12.00 -4.35 12.73
CA LYS A 290 -10.68 -4.98 12.77
C LYS A 290 -10.29 -5.67 11.46
N ILE A 291 -11.23 -6.28 10.76
CA ILE A 291 -11.03 -6.83 9.40
C ILE A 291 -10.65 -5.71 8.43
N ALA A 292 -11.38 -4.59 8.43
CA ALA A 292 -11.09 -3.44 7.56
C ALA A 292 -9.72 -2.83 7.86
N ALA A 293 -9.36 -2.67 9.14
CA ALA A 293 -8.05 -2.18 9.55
C ALA A 293 -6.92 -3.13 9.12
N ALA A 294 -7.06 -4.44 9.38
CA ALA A 294 -6.06 -5.44 8.99
C ALA A 294 -5.86 -5.49 7.47
N LYS A 295 -6.95 -5.42 6.69
CA LYS A 295 -6.89 -5.36 5.22
C LYS A 295 -6.18 -4.10 4.73
N SER A 296 -6.41 -2.97 5.40
CA SER A 296 -5.79 -1.69 5.05
C SER A 296 -4.28 -1.75 5.25
N ILE A 297 -3.81 -2.26 6.39
CA ILE A 297 -2.38 -2.45 6.66
C ILE A 297 -1.75 -3.38 5.62
N LEU A 298 -2.39 -4.51 5.28
CA LEU A 298 -1.86 -5.43 4.27
C LEU A 298 -1.83 -4.82 2.87
N THR A 299 -2.81 -3.99 2.52
CA THR A 299 -2.84 -3.25 1.25
C THR A 299 -1.65 -2.28 1.16
N LEU A 300 -1.43 -1.48 2.21
CA LEU A 300 -0.29 -0.56 2.31
C LEU A 300 1.05 -1.32 2.26
N GLN A 301 1.17 -2.42 2.98
CA GLN A 301 2.35 -3.29 2.96
C GLN A 301 2.68 -3.77 1.54
N ASN A 302 1.68 -4.28 0.81
CA ASN A 302 1.94 -4.82 -0.51
C ASN A 302 2.38 -3.76 -1.53
N ASN A 303 2.12 -2.47 -1.29
CA ASN A 303 2.51 -1.37 -2.16
C ASN A 303 3.80 -0.65 -1.71
N TRP A 304 4.36 -1.00 -0.56
CA TRP A 304 5.61 -0.43 -0.03
C TRP A 304 6.83 -0.95 -0.79
N ARG A 305 7.75 -0.06 -1.19
CA ARG A 305 9.00 -0.37 -1.87
C ARG A 305 10.22 0.27 -1.20
N ILE A 306 11.34 -0.45 -1.19
CA ILE A 306 12.66 0.05 -0.78
C ILE A 306 13.29 0.95 -1.86
N PRO A 307 14.29 1.79 -1.52
CA PRO A 307 14.97 2.66 -2.48
C PRO A 307 15.60 1.89 -3.65
N THR A 308 15.63 2.48 -4.84
CA THR A 308 16.36 1.96 -6.01
C THR A 308 16.30 2.98 -7.15
N GLY A 309 17.33 2.99 -8.01
CA GLY A 309 17.38 3.92 -9.13
C GLY A 309 17.39 5.37 -8.65
N GLU A 310 16.52 6.20 -9.21
CA GLU A 310 16.37 7.62 -8.87
C GLU A 310 15.66 7.82 -7.52
N ILE A 311 14.95 6.81 -7.02
CA ILE A 311 14.23 6.87 -5.74
C ILE A 311 15.18 6.49 -4.60
N LYS A 312 15.52 7.46 -3.75
CA LYS A 312 16.52 7.30 -2.66
C LYS A 312 15.93 7.03 -1.29
N LYS A 313 14.60 7.05 -1.18
CA LYS A 313 13.83 6.81 0.05
C LYS A 313 12.79 5.74 -0.22
N GLN A 314 12.43 5.00 0.81
CA GLN A 314 11.36 4.03 0.72
C GLN A 314 9.99 4.72 0.72
N GLY A 315 9.00 4.08 0.11
CA GLY A 315 7.65 4.62 0.06
C GLY A 315 6.62 3.67 -0.51
N LEU A 316 5.38 4.11 -0.63
CA LEU A 316 4.24 3.42 -1.21
C LEU A 316 3.81 4.14 -2.48
N PHE A 317 3.61 3.36 -3.54
CA PHE A 317 2.86 3.79 -4.71
C PHE A 317 1.36 3.47 -4.56
N PRO A 318 0.48 3.96 -5.46
CA PRO A 318 -0.97 3.79 -5.30
C PRO A 318 -1.44 2.33 -5.39
N SER A 319 -0.95 1.56 -6.37
CA SER A 319 -1.25 0.13 -6.49
C SER A 319 -0.35 -0.57 -7.50
N TYR A 320 0.07 -1.81 -7.20
CA TYR A 320 0.86 -2.61 -8.13
C TYR A 320 -0.01 -3.19 -9.25
N HIS A 321 -1.32 -3.26 -9.02
CA HIS A 321 -2.28 -3.98 -9.86
C HIS A 321 -2.54 -3.23 -11.17
N TYR A 322 -2.53 -1.89 -11.12
CA TYR A 322 -2.69 -1.08 -12.32
C TYR A 322 -1.34 -0.67 -12.89
N LYS A 323 -1.15 -0.84 -14.20
CA LYS A 323 0.14 -0.62 -14.85
C LYS A 323 0.63 0.83 -14.78
N TRP A 324 -0.24 1.82 -14.58
CA TRP A 324 0.16 3.23 -14.51
C TRP A 324 0.30 3.74 -13.07
N PHE A 325 0.36 2.84 -12.08
CA PHE A 325 0.49 3.19 -10.65
C PHE A 325 1.81 2.70 -10.03
N HIS A 326 2.87 2.55 -10.84
CA HIS A 326 4.20 2.11 -10.40
C HIS A 326 5.17 3.28 -10.09
N GLY A 327 4.65 4.52 -10.08
CA GLY A 327 5.35 5.73 -9.62
C GLY A 327 4.91 6.18 -8.22
N PHE A 328 5.49 7.26 -7.72
CA PHE A 328 5.13 7.88 -6.46
C PHE A 328 4.53 9.25 -6.76
N TRP A 329 3.22 9.41 -6.48
CA TRP A 329 2.50 10.65 -6.70
C TRP A 329 2.52 11.53 -5.46
N ALA A 330 2.65 12.84 -5.62
CA ALA A 330 2.67 13.80 -4.52
C ALA A 330 1.41 13.67 -3.64
N TRP A 331 0.21 13.76 -4.23
CA TRP A 331 -1.05 13.70 -3.48
C TRP A 331 -1.21 12.42 -2.66
N ASP A 332 -0.99 11.29 -3.33
CA ASP A 332 -1.04 9.96 -2.76
C ASP A 332 -0.01 9.83 -1.62
N SER A 333 1.21 10.33 -1.81
CA SER A 333 2.28 10.28 -0.82
C SER A 333 1.90 10.94 0.49
N TRP A 334 1.26 12.11 0.45
CA TRP A 334 0.81 12.80 1.66
C TRP A 334 -0.20 11.95 2.43
N LYS A 335 -1.17 11.38 1.73
CA LYS A 335 -2.24 10.54 2.29
C LYS A 335 -1.70 9.21 2.82
N HIS A 336 -0.78 8.58 2.09
CA HIS A 336 -0.11 7.35 2.50
C HIS A 336 0.68 7.58 3.77
N ALA A 337 1.43 8.68 3.85
CA ALA A 337 2.26 8.99 5.01
C ALA A 337 1.42 9.18 6.29
N VAL A 338 0.24 9.80 6.21
CA VAL A 338 -0.68 9.88 7.35
C VAL A 338 -1.22 8.50 7.74
N GLY A 339 -1.67 7.68 6.77
CA GLY A 339 -2.12 6.31 7.09
C GLY A 339 -1.02 5.43 7.70
N LEU A 340 0.23 5.62 7.26
CA LEU A 340 1.41 4.92 7.79
C LEU A 340 1.79 5.38 9.19
N SER A 341 1.59 6.65 9.53
CA SER A 341 2.11 7.21 10.79
C SER A 341 1.53 6.51 12.03
N TYR A 342 0.32 5.96 11.95
CA TYR A 342 -0.32 5.22 13.06
C TYR A 342 0.38 3.90 13.44
N TYR A 343 1.24 3.34 12.57
CA TYR A 343 1.94 2.08 12.88
C TYR A 343 3.41 2.03 12.43
N ASN A 344 3.86 2.95 11.57
CA ASN A 344 5.23 3.00 11.08
C ASN A 344 5.62 4.42 10.64
N THR A 345 5.99 5.26 11.61
CA THR A 345 6.43 6.63 11.33
C THR A 345 7.74 6.70 10.54
N THR A 346 8.57 5.65 10.57
CA THR A 346 9.83 5.63 9.79
C THR A 346 9.53 5.62 8.28
N ILE A 347 8.66 4.71 7.82
CA ILE A 347 8.25 4.68 6.41
C ILE A 347 7.46 5.94 6.06
N ALA A 348 6.61 6.45 6.96
CA ALA A 348 5.87 7.69 6.74
C ALA A 348 6.83 8.88 6.48
N LYS A 349 7.88 9.03 7.28
CA LYS A 349 8.89 10.08 7.09
C LYS A 349 9.66 9.91 5.79
N ASP A 350 10.02 8.68 5.44
CA ASP A 350 10.73 8.40 4.20
C ASP A 350 9.85 8.64 2.96
N GLN A 351 8.53 8.37 3.02
CA GLN A 351 7.58 8.76 1.98
C GLN A 351 7.60 10.27 1.73
N MET A 352 7.62 11.06 2.80
CA MET A 352 7.68 12.52 2.67
C MET A 352 9.01 12.94 2.03
N ARG A 353 10.13 12.43 2.55
CA ARG A 353 11.46 12.74 2.02
C ARG A 353 11.60 12.36 0.55
N LEU A 354 11.01 11.24 0.14
CA LEU A 354 11.00 10.78 -1.26
C LEU A 354 10.52 11.90 -2.18
N MET A 355 9.34 12.46 -1.92
CA MET A 355 8.80 13.52 -2.79
C MET A 355 9.59 14.83 -2.67
N PHE A 356 10.11 15.13 -1.48
CA PHE A 356 10.94 16.33 -1.24
C PHE A 356 12.36 16.26 -1.82
N ASP A 357 12.84 15.07 -2.21
CA ASP A 357 14.06 14.92 -3.01
C ASP A 357 13.86 15.42 -4.46
N PHE A 358 12.60 15.52 -4.92
CA PHE A 358 12.20 16.05 -6.23
C PHE A 358 11.52 17.43 -6.15
N GLN A 359 11.81 18.18 -5.09
CA GLN A 359 11.45 19.59 -4.98
C GLN A 359 12.44 20.46 -5.77
N LYS A 360 11.91 21.35 -6.62
CA LYS A 360 12.70 22.32 -7.38
C LYS A 360 13.06 23.56 -6.53
N GLU A 361 13.98 24.37 -7.03
CA GLU A 361 14.48 25.54 -6.30
C GLU A 361 13.40 26.56 -5.93
N ASP A 362 12.40 26.72 -6.80
CA ASP A 362 11.25 27.61 -6.63
C ASP A 362 10.18 27.05 -5.68
N GLY A 363 10.34 25.82 -5.19
CA GLY A 363 9.43 25.16 -4.27
C GLY A 363 8.50 24.15 -4.92
N PHE A 364 8.39 24.10 -6.26
CA PHE A 364 7.56 23.13 -6.97
C PHE A 364 7.93 21.68 -6.62
N ILE A 365 6.93 20.84 -6.32
CA ILE A 365 7.11 19.41 -6.12
C ILE A 365 6.56 18.67 -7.33
N THR A 366 7.40 17.83 -7.94
CA THR A 366 7.05 16.97 -9.07
C THR A 366 5.82 16.10 -8.76
N ASP A 367 4.84 16.05 -9.66
CA ASP A 367 3.61 15.27 -9.48
C ASP A 367 3.91 13.79 -9.27
N CYS A 368 4.58 13.16 -10.23
CA CYS A 368 4.86 11.73 -10.18
C CYS A 368 6.34 11.44 -10.49
N VAL A 369 6.96 10.63 -9.64
CA VAL A 369 8.36 10.22 -9.79
C VAL A 369 8.47 8.70 -9.84
N PHE A 370 9.36 8.19 -10.68
CA PHE A 370 9.55 6.77 -10.90
C PHE A 370 10.92 6.30 -10.41
N ARG A 371 11.06 4.99 -10.21
CA ARG A 371 12.36 4.36 -9.95
C ARG A 371 13.39 4.73 -11.01
N ASP A 372 12.99 4.70 -12.26
CA ASP A 372 13.79 5.07 -13.42
C ASP A 372 12.87 5.58 -14.54
N THR A 373 13.46 6.25 -15.52
CA THR A 373 12.71 6.82 -16.64
C THR A 373 12.73 5.97 -17.91
N THR A 374 12.95 4.66 -17.81
CA THR A 374 13.04 3.79 -19.00
C THR A 374 11.68 3.55 -19.66
N ILE A 375 10.58 3.70 -18.91
CA ILE A 375 9.21 3.48 -19.36
C ILE A 375 8.43 4.79 -19.34
N GLU A 376 8.40 5.45 -18.18
CA GLU A 376 7.68 6.69 -17.94
C GLU A 376 8.65 7.73 -17.40
N LYS A 377 8.55 8.97 -17.89
CA LYS A 377 9.32 10.08 -17.34
C LYS A 377 8.63 10.58 -16.07
N HIS A 378 9.39 11.16 -15.16
CA HIS A 378 8.81 11.95 -14.07
C HIS A 378 7.88 13.02 -14.63
N ASN A 379 6.72 13.21 -14.00
CA ASN A 379 5.74 14.21 -14.42
C ASN A 379 5.98 15.54 -13.71
N GLU A 380 6.61 16.48 -14.41
CA GLU A 380 6.84 17.85 -13.91
C GLU A 380 5.88 18.89 -14.53
N ARG A 381 4.84 18.44 -15.23
CA ARG A 381 3.88 19.32 -15.92
C ARG A 381 2.90 19.99 -14.97
N ASP A 382 2.72 19.41 -13.80
CA ASP A 382 1.86 19.83 -12.71
C ASP A 382 2.40 19.30 -11.38
N THR A 383 1.91 19.84 -10.27
CA THR A 383 2.07 19.26 -8.94
C THR A 383 0.78 18.53 -8.53
N LYS A 384 0.47 18.47 -7.25
CA LYS A 384 -0.83 18.07 -6.69
C LYS A 384 -1.22 18.99 -5.55
N PRO A 385 -2.46 18.95 -5.01
CA PRO A 385 -2.85 19.94 -4.03
C PRO A 385 -1.98 19.90 -2.74
N PRO A 386 -1.96 20.97 -1.93
CA PRO A 386 -0.99 21.14 -0.85
C PRO A 386 -1.43 20.48 0.47
N LEU A 387 -1.16 19.18 0.61
CA LEU A 387 -1.37 18.43 1.87
C LEU A 387 -0.06 18.01 2.55
N ALA A 388 1.08 18.50 2.08
CA ALA A 388 2.38 18.11 2.61
C ALA A 388 2.56 18.54 4.08
N ALA A 389 2.16 19.76 4.46
CA ALA A 389 2.28 20.22 5.85
C ALA A 389 1.33 19.47 6.79
N TRP A 390 0.13 19.12 6.32
CA TRP A 390 -0.78 18.24 7.05
C TRP A 390 -0.11 16.90 7.34
N ALA A 391 0.47 16.26 6.34
CA ALA A 391 1.15 14.98 6.52
C ALA A 391 2.34 15.06 7.50
N VAL A 392 3.18 16.10 7.40
CA VAL A 392 4.29 16.30 8.36
C VAL A 392 3.78 16.54 9.79
N ALA A 393 2.76 17.36 9.96
CA ALA A 393 2.14 17.59 11.28
C ALA A 393 1.56 16.30 11.85
N LYS A 394 0.86 15.50 11.04
CA LYS A 394 0.30 14.21 11.46
C LYS A 394 1.34 13.16 11.82
N ILE A 395 2.49 13.15 11.15
CA ILE A 395 3.61 12.30 11.56
C ILE A 395 4.20 12.79 12.89
N TYR A 396 4.40 14.10 13.02
CA TYR A 396 4.94 14.71 14.24
C TYR A 396 4.03 14.49 15.46
N GLU A 397 2.70 14.51 15.28
CA GLU A 397 1.73 14.16 16.32
C GLU A 397 1.96 12.74 16.88
N GLN A 398 2.47 11.81 16.07
CA GLN A 398 2.67 10.41 16.48
C GLN A 398 3.97 10.18 17.24
N ASP A 399 5.07 10.84 16.86
CA ASP A 399 6.39 10.55 17.45
C ASP A 399 7.17 11.75 17.99
N SER A 400 6.64 12.97 17.85
CA SER A 400 7.22 14.21 18.36
C SER A 400 8.67 14.45 17.91
N ASP A 401 9.08 13.93 16.75
CA ASP A 401 10.44 14.12 16.21
C ASP A 401 10.64 15.52 15.64
N VAL A 402 11.21 16.40 16.48
CA VAL A 402 11.50 17.79 16.12
C VAL A 402 12.58 17.91 15.04
N GLU A 403 13.52 16.96 14.94
CA GLU A 403 14.58 17.04 13.91
C GLU A 403 14.00 16.75 12.52
N PHE A 404 13.01 15.86 12.41
CA PHE A 404 12.23 15.68 11.18
C PHE A 404 11.46 16.96 10.80
N VAL A 405 10.82 17.63 11.76
CA VAL A 405 10.13 18.91 11.50
C VAL A 405 11.12 19.97 11.04
N LYS A 406 12.27 20.09 11.70
CA LYS A 406 13.34 21.03 11.35
C LYS A 406 13.92 20.78 9.96
N GLU A 407 14.01 19.52 9.55
CA GLU A 407 14.43 19.10 8.20
C GLU A 407 13.44 19.57 7.13
N LEU A 408 12.14 19.30 7.31
CA LEU A 408 11.14 19.55 6.26
C LEU A 408 10.49 20.94 6.31
N TYR A 409 10.47 21.61 7.45
CA TYR A 409 9.86 22.93 7.60
C TYR A 409 10.27 23.96 6.52
N PRO A 410 11.57 24.20 6.25
CA PRO A 410 11.96 25.14 5.19
C PRO A 410 11.51 24.70 3.79
N LYS A 411 11.43 23.39 3.54
CA LYS A 411 10.94 22.84 2.26
C LYS A 411 9.44 23.02 2.10
N LEU A 412 8.67 22.81 3.18
CA LEU A 412 7.24 23.10 3.23
C LEU A 412 6.95 24.58 2.98
N VAL A 413 7.68 25.48 3.64
CA VAL A 413 7.54 26.93 3.43
C VAL A 413 7.83 27.31 1.96
N LYS A 414 8.86 26.72 1.33
CA LYS A 414 9.11 26.91 -0.10
C LYS A 414 7.94 26.44 -0.97
N TYR A 415 7.38 25.26 -0.69
CA TYR A 415 6.25 24.73 -1.46
C TYR A 415 4.98 25.56 -1.28
N HIS A 416 4.72 26.04 -0.05
CA HIS A 416 3.64 26.97 0.24
C HIS A 416 3.77 28.26 -0.56
N ASN A 417 4.97 28.86 -0.58
CA ASN A 417 5.23 30.10 -1.31
C ASN A 417 5.16 29.91 -2.84
N PHE A 418 5.44 28.71 -3.36
CA PHE A 418 5.31 28.40 -4.79
C PHE A 418 3.88 28.66 -5.28
N TRP A 419 2.86 28.26 -4.50
CA TRP A 419 1.46 28.48 -4.89
C TRP A 419 1.15 29.96 -5.13
N TYR A 420 1.43 30.82 -4.15
CA TYR A 420 1.21 32.26 -4.31
C TYR A 420 2.09 32.92 -5.38
N ALA A 421 3.28 32.37 -5.64
CA ALA A 421 4.18 32.92 -6.65
C ALA A 421 3.85 32.49 -8.09
N LYS A 422 3.24 31.31 -8.28
CA LYS A 422 3.12 30.65 -9.59
C LYS A 422 1.69 30.24 -9.94
N ARG A 423 0.74 30.35 -9.02
CA ARG A 423 -0.64 29.87 -9.13
C ARG A 423 -1.63 30.88 -8.55
N ASP A 424 -1.36 32.17 -8.71
CA ASP A 424 -2.24 33.28 -8.31
C ASP A 424 -2.18 34.28 -9.48
N ASN A 425 -3.06 34.11 -10.47
CA ASN A 425 -2.95 34.80 -11.76
C ASN A 425 -3.25 36.30 -11.63
N ASP A 426 -4.27 36.65 -10.85
CA ASP A 426 -4.73 38.02 -10.67
C ASP A 426 -4.20 38.70 -9.40
N GLN A 427 -3.36 37.98 -8.63
CA GLN A 427 -2.64 38.47 -7.44
C GLN A 427 -3.58 38.93 -6.33
N ASP A 428 -4.75 38.30 -6.24
CA ASP A 428 -5.71 38.62 -5.22
C ASP A 428 -5.37 37.90 -3.89
N GLY A 429 -4.57 36.82 -3.91
CA GLY A 429 -4.24 35.99 -2.76
C GLY A 429 -5.09 34.71 -2.63
N LEU A 430 -5.86 34.35 -3.65
CA LEU A 430 -6.48 33.05 -3.88
C LEU A 430 -5.73 32.36 -5.01
N CYS A 431 -5.42 31.08 -4.80
CA CYS A 431 -4.69 30.33 -5.81
C CYS A 431 -5.63 29.55 -6.75
N GLU A 432 -5.15 29.28 -7.95
CA GLU A 432 -5.80 28.41 -8.93
C GLU A 432 -4.97 27.14 -9.17
N TYR A 433 -5.64 26.06 -9.59
CA TYR A 433 -4.90 24.95 -10.18
C TYR A 433 -4.32 25.34 -11.54
N GLY A 434 -3.22 24.71 -11.93
CA GLY A 434 -2.45 25.17 -13.08
C GLY A 434 -1.44 24.15 -13.61
N SER A 435 -0.64 24.58 -14.57
CA SER A 435 0.40 23.74 -15.17
C SER A 435 1.68 24.53 -15.42
N THR A 436 2.78 23.81 -15.59
CA THR A 436 4.08 24.41 -15.90
C THR A 436 4.29 24.56 -17.41
N ASP A 437 3.58 23.79 -18.22
CA ASP A 437 3.71 23.73 -19.68
C ASP A 437 2.57 24.43 -20.45
N GLY A 438 1.59 25.00 -19.74
CA GLY A 438 0.42 25.65 -20.32
C GLY A 438 -0.63 24.69 -20.87
N SER A 439 -0.51 23.40 -20.60
CA SER A 439 -1.55 22.44 -20.96
C SER A 439 -2.69 22.46 -19.95
N LEU A 440 -3.92 22.59 -20.46
CA LEU A 440 -5.13 22.52 -19.64
C LEU A 440 -5.31 21.13 -19.01
N ILE A 441 -4.83 20.08 -19.66
CA ILE A 441 -4.95 18.72 -19.14
C ILE A 441 -4.11 18.52 -17.87
N ALA A 442 -2.86 19.01 -17.84
CA ALA A 442 -2.02 18.95 -16.65
C ALA A 442 -2.59 19.85 -15.53
N ALA A 443 -3.19 20.99 -15.89
CA ALA A 443 -3.85 21.83 -14.90
C ALA A 443 -5.04 21.15 -14.22
N LYS A 444 -5.79 20.33 -14.95
CA LYS A 444 -6.84 19.49 -14.36
C LYS A 444 -6.25 18.35 -13.54
N TRP A 445 -5.15 17.75 -13.96
CA TRP A 445 -4.42 16.75 -13.17
C TRP A 445 -3.89 17.32 -11.85
N GLU A 446 -3.48 18.59 -11.82
CA GLU A 446 -2.98 19.25 -10.61
C GLU A 446 -4.04 19.31 -9.50
N SER A 447 -5.32 19.35 -9.88
CA SER A 447 -6.43 19.27 -8.92
C SER A 447 -6.63 17.89 -8.30
N GLY A 448 -6.05 16.85 -8.91
CA GLY A 448 -6.34 15.45 -8.60
C GLY A 448 -7.74 15.00 -9.01
N MET A 449 -8.57 15.86 -9.61
CA MET A 449 -9.94 15.58 -10.03
C MET A 449 -10.13 15.82 -11.54
N ASP A 450 -9.33 15.13 -12.34
CA ASP A 450 -9.05 15.34 -13.77
C ASP A 450 -10.26 15.69 -14.66
N ASN A 451 -11.39 15.03 -14.40
CA ASN A 451 -12.60 15.16 -15.22
C ASN A 451 -13.83 15.57 -14.40
N ALA A 452 -13.64 16.21 -13.23
CA ALA A 452 -14.73 16.77 -12.46
C ALA A 452 -15.52 17.81 -13.29
N ILE A 453 -16.83 17.92 -13.04
CA ILE A 453 -17.72 18.80 -13.79
C ILE A 453 -17.28 20.26 -13.73
N ARG A 454 -16.69 20.69 -12.60
CA ARG A 454 -16.29 22.07 -12.36
C ARG A 454 -15.23 22.56 -13.33
N PHE A 455 -14.58 21.66 -14.06
CA PHE A 455 -13.57 21.98 -15.06
C PHE A 455 -14.04 21.80 -16.51
N ASP A 456 -15.34 21.55 -16.76
CA ASP A 456 -15.85 21.28 -18.12
C ASP A 456 -15.55 22.41 -19.11
N ASN A 457 -15.72 23.65 -18.66
CA ASN A 457 -15.63 24.84 -19.50
C ASN A 457 -14.39 25.69 -19.22
N SER A 458 -13.47 25.16 -18.41
CA SER A 458 -12.31 25.90 -17.95
C SER A 458 -11.28 26.08 -19.06
N LYS A 459 -10.49 27.15 -18.96
CA LYS A 459 -9.45 27.53 -19.91
C LYS A 459 -8.15 27.78 -19.16
N ILE A 460 -7.05 27.79 -19.91
CA ILE A 460 -5.73 28.06 -19.37
C ILE A 460 -5.34 29.52 -19.61
N LEU A 461 -4.79 30.16 -18.57
CA LEU A 461 -4.23 31.50 -18.57
C LEU A 461 -2.74 31.42 -18.27
N LYS A 462 -1.96 32.32 -18.88
CA LYS A 462 -0.52 32.40 -18.65
C LYS A 462 -0.23 33.32 -17.47
N ASN A 463 0.53 32.84 -16.49
CA ASN A 463 1.04 33.66 -15.37
C ASN A 463 2.45 34.16 -15.73
N SER A 464 3.32 33.24 -16.13
CA SER A 464 4.68 33.50 -16.61
C SER A 464 5.16 32.39 -17.55
N GLU A 465 6.44 32.33 -17.91
CA GLU A 465 6.95 31.38 -18.92
C GLU A 465 6.79 29.91 -18.53
N ASP A 466 6.83 29.61 -17.23
CA ASP A 466 6.80 28.25 -16.64
C ASP A 466 5.61 28.06 -15.68
N ALA A 467 4.60 28.93 -15.78
CA ALA A 467 3.47 28.92 -14.86
C ALA A 467 2.20 29.43 -15.51
N TYR A 468 1.16 28.63 -15.39
CA TYR A 468 -0.15 28.84 -15.96
C TYR A 468 -1.20 28.46 -14.92
N SER A 469 -2.35 29.13 -14.97
CA SER A 469 -3.49 28.88 -14.08
C SER A 469 -4.74 28.61 -14.90
N ILE A 470 -5.68 27.87 -14.34
CA ILE A 470 -7.03 27.78 -14.89
C ILE A 470 -7.74 29.13 -14.66
N ASP A 471 -8.66 29.53 -15.54
CA ASP A 471 -9.47 30.76 -15.44
C ASP A 471 -10.56 30.74 -14.35
N GLN A 472 -10.33 29.99 -13.27
CA GLN A 472 -11.22 29.85 -12.12
C GLN A 472 -10.40 29.54 -10.84
N GLU A 473 -10.89 30.02 -9.71
CA GLU A 473 -10.32 29.72 -8.40
C GLU A 473 -11.11 28.58 -7.76
N SER A 474 -10.37 27.64 -7.18
CA SER A 474 -10.98 26.44 -6.61
C SER A 474 -11.06 26.50 -5.09
N VAL A 475 -12.24 26.19 -4.54
CA VAL A 475 -12.49 26.30 -3.09
C VAL A 475 -11.69 25.28 -2.28
N ASP A 476 -11.52 24.07 -2.81
CA ASP A 476 -10.71 23.02 -2.18
C ASP A 476 -9.23 23.43 -2.09
N LEU A 477 -8.64 23.97 -3.17
CA LEU A 477 -7.24 24.44 -3.17
C LEU A 477 -7.02 25.49 -2.08
N ASN A 478 -7.89 26.49 -2.02
CA ASN A 478 -7.76 27.57 -1.05
C ASN A 478 -8.06 27.11 0.39
N ALA A 479 -8.98 26.16 0.57
CA ALA A 479 -9.18 25.50 1.86
C ALA A 479 -7.95 24.65 2.28
N TYR A 480 -7.29 23.96 1.35
CA TYR A 480 -6.04 23.25 1.61
C TYR A 480 -4.92 24.23 2.00
N LEU A 481 -4.77 25.36 1.30
CA LEU A 481 -3.78 26.39 1.64
C LEU A 481 -4.06 27.07 2.99
N TYR A 482 -5.34 27.27 3.34
CA TYR A 482 -5.72 27.73 4.67
C TYR A 482 -5.30 26.71 5.75
N ALA A 483 -5.62 25.43 5.56
CA ALA A 483 -5.19 24.39 6.48
C ALA A 483 -3.67 24.28 6.56
N GLU A 484 -2.97 24.38 5.42
CA GLU A 484 -1.51 24.35 5.32
C GLU A 484 -0.88 25.47 6.16
N LYS A 485 -1.40 26.70 6.09
CA LYS A 485 -0.94 27.80 6.96
C LYS A 485 -1.06 27.44 8.43
N LEU A 486 -2.17 26.84 8.85
CA LEU A 486 -2.35 26.42 10.24
C LEU A 486 -1.40 25.29 10.65
N TYR A 487 -1.14 24.31 9.78
CA TYR A 487 -0.13 23.28 10.05
C TYR A 487 1.28 23.87 10.09
N LEU A 488 1.60 24.84 9.23
CA LEU A 488 2.86 25.59 9.28
C LEU A 488 3.00 26.38 10.59
N VAL A 489 1.92 26.91 11.16
CA VAL A 489 1.92 27.50 12.51
C VAL A 489 2.30 26.44 13.55
N THR A 490 1.63 25.28 13.56
CA THR A 490 1.94 24.19 14.50
C THR A 490 3.41 23.75 14.43
N LEU A 491 3.94 23.58 13.21
CA LEU A 491 5.33 23.19 13.01
C LEU A 491 6.31 24.31 13.35
N ALA A 492 5.98 25.58 13.07
CA ALA A 492 6.79 26.72 13.46
C ALA A 492 6.89 26.86 14.99
N GLU A 493 5.77 26.67 15.70
CA GLU A 493 5.72 26.68 17.17
C GLU A 493 6.59 25.57 17.76
N ALA A 494 6.55 24.36 17.20
CA ALA A 494 7.42 23.24 17.59
C ALA A 494 8.92 23.56 17.41
N LEU A 495 9.25 24.43 16.46
CA LEU A 495 10.62 24.92 16.21
C LEU A 495 10.95 26.26 16.90
N HIS A 496 10.03 26.79 17.72
CA HIS A 496 10.15 28.11 18.35
C HIS A 496 10.34 29.28 17.36
N LYS A 497 9.77 29.17 16.17
CA LYS A 497 9.78 30.20 15.12
C LYS A 497 8.56 31.12 15.24
N THR A 498 8.51 31.92 16.31
CA THR A 498 7.34 32.74 16.67
C THR A 498 6.95 33.78 15.60
N GLU A 499 7.92 34.32 14.86
CA GLU A 499 7.65 35.26 13.76
C GLU A 499 6.92 34.58 12.60
N ASP A 500 7.40 33.41 12.15
CA ASP A 500 6.77 32.63 11.10
C ASP A 500 5.34 32.20 11.52
N ALA A 501 5.17 31.73 12.76
CA ALA A 501 3.86 31.37 13.31
C ALA A 501 2.89 32.57 13.31
N THR A 502 3.34 33.75 13.71
CA THR A 502 2.51 34.97 13.71
C THR A 502 2.10 35.37 12.29
N LYS A 503 3.05 35.32 11.35
CA LYS A 503 2.81 35.62 9.93
C LYS A 503 1.74 34.70 9.35
N PHE A 504 1.94 33.38 9.42
CA PHE A 504 1.00 32.43 8.82
C PHE A 504 -0.38 32.48 9.46
N LYS A 505 -0.46 32.78 10.76
CA LYS A 505 -1.75 32.98 11.43
C LYS A 505 -2.52 34.17 10.86
N GLN A 506 -1.86 35.32 10.67
CA GLN A 506 -2.48 36.52 10.09
C GLN A 506 -2.91 36.28 8.64
N GLU A 507 -2.08 35.62 7.84
CA GLU A 507 -2.41 35.27 6.46
C GLU A 507 -3.56 34.26 6.36
N ALA A 508 -3.66 33.33 7.31
CA ALA A 508 -4.76 32.38 7.41
C ALA A 508 -6.07 33.08 7.76
N GLU A 509 -6.06 34.06 8.67
CA GLU A 509 -7.25 34.86 9.02
C GLU A 509 -7.82 35.60 7.81
N GLY A 510 -6.95 36.22 6.99
CA GLY A 510 -7.38 36.87 5.75
C GLY A 510 -7.96 35.90 4.72
N LEU A 511 -7.28 34.78 4.48
CA LEU A 511 -7.75 33.75 3.55
C LEU A 511 -9.07 33.11 3.98
N LYS A 512 -9.27 32.91 5.29
CA LYS A 512 -10.52 32.38 5.85
C LYS A 512 -11.71 33.25 5.47
N ILE A 513 -11.58 34.58 5.60
CA ILE A 513 -12.64 35.53 5.25
C ILE A 513 -12.99 35.41 3.76
N LYS A 514 -11.98 35.37 2.89
CA LYS A 514 -12.20 35.19 1.45
C LYS A 514 -12.94 33.89 1.13
N ILE A 515 -12.53 32.77 1.72
CA ILE A 515 -13.19 31.47 1.50
C ILE A 515 -14.66 31.55 1.90
N GLN A 516 -14.96 32.15 3.05
CA GLN A 516 -16.33 32.29 3.56
C GLN A 516 -17.19 33.20 2.69
N SER A 517 -16.64 34.23 2.06
CA SER A 517 -17.42 35.22 1.30
C SER A 517 -17.49 34.96 -0.20
N GLN A 518 -16.40 34.48 -0.82
CA GLN A 518 -16.27 34.35 -2.28
C GLN A 518 -16.84 33.02 -2.77
N PHE A 519 -16.53 31.92 -2.09
CA PHE A 519 -16.91 30.59 -2.54
C PHE A 519 -18.29 30.13 -2.04
N TYR A 520 -18.84 30.75 -0.99
CA TYR A 520 -20.11 30.33 -0.41
C TYR A 520 -21.31 31.01 -1.08
N ASP A 521 -22.17 30.23 -1.72
CA ASP A 521 -23.47 30.74 -2.18
C ASP A 521 -24.52 30.60 -1.08
N THR A 522 -25.02 31.73 -0.57
CA THR A 522 -26.06 31.77 0.46
C THR A 522 -27.42 31.27 -0.01
N ASN A 523 -27.72 31.33 -1.30
CA ASN A 523 -29.00 30.85 -1.86
C ASN A 523 -29.03 29.33 -1.93
N ASP A 524 -27.90 28.75 -2.33
CA ASP A 524 -27.77 27.30 -2.40
C ASP A 524 -27.44 26.70 -1.04
N GLY A 525 -26.65 27.38 -0.20
CA GLY A 525 -26.08 26.81 1.02
C GLY A 525 -24.94 25.83 0.73
N TRP A 526 -24.05 26.17 -0.20
CA TRP A 526 -22.90 25.33 -0.61
C TRP A 526 -21.72 26.18 -1.05
N PHE A 527 -20.52 25.59 -0.97
CA PHE A 527 -19.31 26.20 -1.49
C PHE A 527 -19.02 25.73 -2.92
N TYR A 528 -18.71 26.66 -3.81
CA TYR A 528 -18.37 26.40 -5.21
C TYR A 528 -17.07 27.12 -5.59
N ASP A 529 -16.41 26.62 -6.63
CA ASP A 529 -15.40 27.39 -7.37
C ASP A 529 -16.01 28.68 -7.94
N THR A 530 -15.18 29.68 -8.19
CA THR A 530 -15.58 30.95 -8.83
C THR A 530 -14.70 31.27 -10.03
N ASN A 531 -15.19 32.11 -10.95
CA ASN A 531 -14.28 32.82 -11.85
C ASN A 531 -13.31 33.71 -11.05
N LEU A 532 -12.23 34.18 -11.68
CA LEU A 532 -11.25 35.06 -11.03
C LEU A 532 -11.87 36.35 -10.46
N GLY A 533 -12.95 36.85 -11.05
CA GLY A 533 -13.65 38.02 -10.53
C GLY A 533 -14.40 37.79 -9.21
N GLY A 534 -14.53 36.54 -8.75
CA GLY A 534 -15.25 36.17 -7.54
C GLY A 534 -16.77 36.44 -7.58
N ASP A 535 -17.33 36.76 -8.76
CA ASP A 535 -18.72 37.20 -8.93
C ASP A 535 -19.62 36.12 -9.56
N THR A 536 -19.04 35.05 -10.08
CA THR A 536 -19.73 33.98 -10.79
C THR A 536 -19.33 32.62 -10.27
N PHE A 537 -20.29 31.90 -9.67
CA PHE A 537 -20.10 30.53 -9.20
C PHE A 537 -20.07 29.52 -10.35
N ILE A 538 -19.14 28.56 -10.28
CA ILE A 538 -19.09 27.39 -11.14
C ILE A 538 -19.98 26.30 -10.53
N LYS A 539 -21.22 26.22 -11.00
CA LYS A 539 -22.27 25.38 -10.40
C LYS A 539 -22.12 23.89 -10.67
N GLY A 540 -22.57 23.11 -9.68
CA GLY A 540 -22.60 21.65 -9.68
C GLY A 540 -22.01 21.14 -8.37
N GLU A 541 -22.86 20.81 -7.39
CA GLU A 541 -22.42 20.41 -6.05
C GLU A 541 -21.50 19.17 -6.13
N GLY A 542 -20.22 19.34 -5.78
CA GLY A 542 -19.24 18.28 -5.65
C GLY A 542 -18.53 18.26 -4.30
N SER A 543 -17.61 17.33 -4.14
CA SER A 543 -16.88 17.10 -2.89
C SER A 543 -16.00 18.27 -2.44
N GLU A 544 -15.60 19.13 -3.37
CA GLU A 544 -14.89 20.38 -3.07
C GLU A 544 -15.63 21.24 -2.03
N GLY A 545 -16.96 21.19 -2.01
CA GLY A 545 -17.80 22.04 -1.18
C GLY A 545 -17.74 21.80 0.33
N TRP A 546 -17.30 20.61 0.78
CA TRP A 546 -17.07 20.33 2.20
C TRP A 546 -15.61 20.45 2.63
N THR A 547 -14.68 20.75 1.71
CA THR A 547 -13.26 20.94 2.06
C THR A 547 -13.07 22.10 3.02
N ALA A 548 -13.91 23.14 2.92
CA ALA A 548 -13.94 24.26 3.87
C ALA A 548 -14.29 23.82 5.30
N LEU A 549 -15.07 22.74 5.48
CA LEU A 549 -15.37 22.18 6.80
C LEU A 549 -14.17 21.34 7.31
N TRP A 550 -13.56 20.52 6.45
CA TRP A 550 -12.35 19.80 6.82
C TRP A 550 -11.23 20.75 7.27
N ALA A 551 -11.07 21.87 6.57
CA ALA A 551 -10.04 22.84 6.86
C ALA A 551 -10.32 23.71 8.11
N ASN A 552 -11.54 23.69 8.68
CA ASN A 552 -12.04 24.66 9.68
C ASN A 552 -12.13 26.12 9.17
N ALA A 553 -12.43 26.29 7.87
CA ALA A 553 -12.54 27.60 7.23
C ALA A 553 -13.97 28.17 7.30
N ALA A 554 -15.01 27.33 7.18
CA ALA A 554 -16.41 27.75 7.19
C ALA A 554 -16.86 28.38 8.54
N THR A 555 -17.93 29.19 8.52
CA THR A 555 -18.66 29.53 9.76
C THR A 555 -19.53 28.35 10.22
N GLN A 556 -20.06 28.41 11.44
CA GLN A 556 -20.98 27.38 11.95
C GLN A 556 -22.25 27.30 11.10
N GLU A 557 -22.82 28.45 10.72
CA GLU A 557 -24.03 28.51 9.89
C GLU A 557 -23.81 27.92 8.50
N GLN A 558 -22.65 28.20 7.89
CA GLN A 558 -22.26 27.61 6.61
C GLN A 558 -22.08 26.09 6.73
N ALA A 559 -21.44 25.64 7.81
CA ALA A 559 -21.24 24.22 8.07
C ALA A 559 -22.56 23.47 8.31
N GLU A 560 -23.54 24.08 8.98
CA GLU A 560 -24.88 23.52 9.15
C GLU A 560 -25.59 23.31 7.80
N ALA A 561 -25.55 24.31 6.91
CA ALA A 561 -26.15 24.23 5.58
C ALA A 561 -25.48 23.16 4.70
N VAL A 562 -24.15 23.10 4.73
CA VAL A 562 -23.38 22.07 4.02
C VAL A 562 -23.70 20.67 4.58
N LYS A 563 -23.73 20.51 5.90
CA LYS A 563 -24.09 19.25 6.57
C LYS A 563 -25.50 18.78 6.16
N ASP A 564 -26.48 19.67 6.07
CA ASP A 564 -27.84 19.30 5.65
C ASP A 564 -27.88 18.72 4.23
N LYS A 565 -27.07 19.25 3.31
CA LYS A 565 -26.91 18.70 1.95
C LYS A 565 -26.10 17.40 1.93
N MET A 566 -25.00 17.34 2.67
CA MET A 566 -24.18 16.13 2.79
C MET A 566 -25.01 14.94 3.29
N MET A 567 -25.86 15.17 4.30
CA MET A 567 -26.69 14.14 4.93
C MET A 567 -28.01 13.85 4.20
N ASN A 568 -28.24 14.48 3.04
CA ASN A 568 -29.44 14.24 2.22
C ASN A 568 -29.29 12.98 1.35
N PRO A 569 -30.16 11.96 1.49
CA PRO A 569 -30.07 10.71 0.72
C PRO A 569 -30.27 10.83 -0.78
N LYS A 570 -30.86 11.94 -1.25
CA LYS A 570 -31.01 12.24 -2.69
C LYS A 570 -29.79 12.92 -3.30
N LYS A 571 -28.88 13.42 -2.44
CA LYS A 571 -27.67 14.14 -2.83
C LYS A 571 -26.43 13.30 -2.53
N PHE A 572 -25.84 13.48 -1.34
CA PHE A 572 -24.56 12.86 -0.99
C PHE A 572 -24.68 11.72 0.04
N PHE A 573 -25.83 11.51 0.68
CA PHE A 573 -25.99 10.43 1.66
C PHE A 573 -26.49 9.12 1.04
N THR A 574 -25.86 8.71 -0.07
CA THR A 574 -26.17 7.48 -0.83
C THR A 574 -25.68 6.22 -0.12
N THR A 575 -25.88 5.02 -0.70
CA THR A 575 -25.42 3.74 -0.13
C THR A 575 -23.97 3.77 0.34
N VAL A 576 -23.06 4.31 -0.49
CA VAL A 576 -21.73 4.76 -0.08
C VAL A 576 -21.74 6.28 -0.14
N PRO A 577 -21.82 6.99 1.01
CA PRO A 577 -22.08 8.42 1.04
C PRO A 577 -20.83 9.25 0.79
N PHE A 578 -21.01 10.53 0.49
CA PHE A 578 -19.96 11.55 0.26
C PHE A 578 -19.15 11.29 -0.99
N GLN A 579 -19.87 10.98 -2.05
CA GLN A 579 -19.31 10.79 -3.38
C GLN A 579 -19.00 12.12 -4.08
N THR A 580 -18.18 12.08 -5.13
CA THR A 580 -17.56 13.25 -5.79
C THR A 580 -18.53 14.27 -6.39
N MET A 581 -19.80 13.89 -6.58
CA MET A 581 -20.84 14.76 -7.12
C MET A 581 -22.22 14.37 -6.58
N SER A 582 -23.09 15.37 -6.37
CA SER A 582 -24.45 15.13 -5.93
C SER A 582 -25.21 14.18 -6.87
N ALA A 583 -25.91 13.20 -6.29
CA ALA A 583 -26.61 12.16 -7.05
C ALA A 583 -27.84 12.65 -7.83
N ASP A 584 -28.38 13.84 -7.48
CA ASP A 584 -29.50 14.48 -8.18
C ASP A 584 -29.08 15.37 -9.36
N HIS A 585 -27.77 15.49 -9.63
CA HIS A 585 -27.26 16.30 -10.73
C HIS A 585 -27.39 15.58 -12.09
N GLU A 586 -27.75 16.29 -13.16
CA GLU A 586 -27.96 15.71 -14.50
C GLU A 586 -26.72 15.00 -15.09
N LYS A 587 -25.52 15.48 -14.75
CA LYS A 587 -24.23 14.90 -15.18
C LYS A 587 -23.69 13.81 -14.23
N PHE A 588 -24.45 13.41 -13.22
CA PHE A 588 -24.05 12.34 -12.31
C PHE A 588 -23.90 11.01 -13.09
N ASN A 589 -22.67 10.51 -13.13
CA ASN A 589 -22.27 9.30 -13.85
C ASN A 589 -21.40 8.40 -12.95
N PRO A 590 -22.02 7.69 -12.00
CA PRO A 590 -21.31 6.90 -10.98
C PRO A 590 -20.60 5.66 -11.52
N LEU A 591 -20.83 5.26 -12.78
CA LEU A 591 -20.22 4.07 -13.37
C LEU A 591 -19.02 4.39 -14.26
N LYS A 592 -19.13 5.44 -15.09
CA LYS A 592 -18.11 5.80 -16.09
C LYS A 592 -17.56 7.21 -15.93
N GLY A 593 -18.03 7.95 -14.93
CA GLY A 593 -17.72 9.35 -14.74
C GLY A 593 -16.43 9.64 -13.98
N TYR A 594 -15.83 8.65 -13.30
CA TYR A 594 -14.60 8.77 -12.50
C TYR A 594 -14.69 9.83 -11.37
N TRP A 595 -14.53 11.13 -11.66
CA TRP A 595 -14.80 12.24 -10.72
C TRP A 595 -16.21 12.85 -10.83
N ARG A 596 -17.15 12.16 -11.51
CA ARG A 596 -18.54 12.63 -11.70
C ARG A 596 -19.58 11.77 -10.98
N GLY A 597 -19.26 11.28 -9.79
CA GLY A 597 -20.22 10.52 -9.02
C GLY A 597 -19.66 9.35 -8.22
N PRO A 598 -18.61 8.62 -8.62
CA PRO A 598 -18.01 7.62 -7.75
C PRO A 598 -17.62 8.18 -6.37
N ASN A 599 -17.71 7.34 -5.35
CA ASN A 599 -17.21 7.61 -4.01
C ASN A 599 -15.72 7.28 -3.93
N TRP A 600 -14.93 8.27 -3.51
CA TRP A 600 -13.52 8.13 -3.24
C TRP A 600 -13.31 8.31 -1.75
N LEU A 601 -12.61 7.36 -1.11
CA LEU A 601 -12.57 7.28 0.36
C LEU A 601 -11.80 8.42 1.01
N ASP A 602 -10.91 9.09 0.27
CA ASP A 602 -10.26 10.32 0.71
C ASP A 602 -11.25 11.48 0.82
N GLN A 603 -12.07 11.71 -0.21
CA GLN A 603 -13.10 12.76 -0.21
C GLN A 603 -14.17 12.49 0.85
N ALA A 604 -14.53 11.22 1.02
CA ALA A 604 -15.46 10.79 2.06
C ALA A 604 -14.88 11.04 3.46
N TYR A 605 -13.60 10.71 3.69
CA TYR A 605 -12.92 11.02 4.95
C TYR A 605 -12.87 12.53 5.21
N PHE A 606 -12.54 13.37 4.22
CA PHE A 606 -12.57 14.82 4.40
C PHE A 606 -13.97 15.31 4.77
N GLY A 607 -15.02 14.73 4.19
CA GLY A 607 -16.41 14.98 4.57
C GLY A 607 -16.69 14.61 6.03
N VAL A 608 -16.38 13.37 6.43
CA VAL A 608 -16.60 12.90 7.81
C VAL A 608 -15.81 13.74 8.82
N LYS A 609 -14.53 14.01 8.55
CA LYS A 609 -13.69 14.82 9.42
C LYS A 609 -14.18 16.26 9.50
N GLY A 610 -14.63 16.83 8.38
CA GLY A 610 -15.30 18.13 8.34
C GLY A 610 -16.55 18.18 9.22
N LEU A 611 -17.37 17.13 9.23
CA LEU A 611 -18.52 17.02 10.14
C LEU A 611 -18.09 17.04 11.62
N ARG A 612 -17.04 16.28 11.97
CA ARG A 612 -16.51 16.25 13.35
C ARG A 612 -15.95 17.59 13.81
N ASN A 613 -15.22 18.28 12.93
CA ASN A 613 -14.63 19.58 13.21
C ASN A 613 -15.66 20.63 13.66
N TYR A 614 -16.91 20.51 13.19
CA TYR A 614 -18.03 21.40 13.53
C TYR A 614 -19.01 20.80 14.54
N GLY A 615 -18.63 19.72 15.23
CA GLY A 615 -19.40 19.11 16.31
C GLY A 615 -20.54 18.18 15.87
N PHE A 616 -20.68 17.89 14.58
CA PHE A 616 -21.69 16.98 14.02
C PHE A 616 -21.28 15.50 14.18
N ASN A 617 -20.92 15.11 15.40
CA ASN A 617 -20.33 13.80 15.69
C ASN A 617 -21.29 12.64 15.39
N LYS A 618 -22.60 12.83 15.56
CA LYS A 618 -23.59 11.77 15.27
C LYS A 618 -23.71 11.52 13.77
N GLU A 619 -23.71 12.58 12.99
CA GLU A 619 -23.73 12.55 11.54
C GLU A 619 -22.45 11.91 10.99
N ALA A 620 -21.30 12.29 11.54
CA ALA A 620 -20.01 11.68 11.24
C ALA A 620 -20.01 10.16 11.52
N ASP A 621 -20.39 9.73 12.74
CA ASP A 621 -20.44 8.30 13.09
C ASP A 621 -21.35 7.50 12.13
N LYS A 622 -22.50 8.11 11.76
CA LYS A 622 -23.47 7.50 10.85
C LYS A 622 -22.89 7.37 9.45
N ALA A 623 -22.20 8.40 8.96
CA ALA A 623 -21.56 8.38 7.66
C ALA A 623 -20.45 7.32 7.60
N THR A 624 -19.56 7.26 8.59
CA THR A 624 -18.50 6.24 8.69
C THR A 624 -19.07 4.84 8.67
N SER A 625 -20.08 4.57 9.50
CA SER A 625 -20.78 3.28 9.50
C SER A 625 -21.35 2.95 8.12
N GLN A 626 -21.93 3.93 7.42
CA GLN A 626 -22.53 3.71 6.11
C GLN A 626 -21.50 3.52 5.00
N ILE A 627 -20.36 4.22 5.05
CA ILE A 627 -19.22 4.00 4.13
C ILE A 627 -18.71 2.57 4.29
N LEU A 628 -18.41 2.15 5.53
CA LEU A 628 -17.86 0.83 5.82
C LEU A 628 -18.79 -0.30 5.37
N ASN A 629 -20.10 -0.16 5.64
CA ASN A 629 -21.10 -1.17 5.27
C ASN A 629 -21.47 -1.13 3.77
N GLY A 630 -21.42 0.05 3.15
CA GLY A 630 -21.83 0.24 1.76
C GLY A 630 -20.75 -0.11 0.74
N ALA A 631 -19.47 0.03 1.09
CA ALA A 631 -18.36 -0.28 0.20
C ALA A 631 -18.17 -1.79 0.06
N GLU A 632 -18.51 -2.33 -1.12
CA GLU A 632 -18.51 -3.77 -1.39
C GLU A 632 -17.16 -4.41 -1.06
N GLY A 633 -17.21 -5.53 -0.33
CA GLY A 633 -16.04 -6.33 0.01
C GLY A 633 -15.16 -5.74 1.11
N LEU A 634 -15.39 -4.51 1.61
CA LEU A 634 -14.51 -3.87 2.60
C LEU A 634 -14.46 -4.65 3.93
N LEU A 635 -15.63 -5.08 4.44
CA LEU A 635 -15.77 -5.82 5.71
C LEU A 635 -15.64 -7.35 5.55
N GLU A 636 -15.36 -7.83 4.34
CA GLU A 636 -15.26 -9.26 4.03
C GLU A 636 -13.81 -9.71 3.88
N LYS A 637 -13.53 -11.01 4.06
CA LYS A 637 -12.20 -11.57 3.74
C LYS A 637 -12.15 -11.98 2.27
N GLY A 638 -11.05 -11.65 1.58
CA GLY A 638 -10.82 -12.03 0.19
C GLY A 638 -10.79 -10.83 -0.76
N PRO A 639 -11.88 -10.03 -0.87
CA PRO A 639 -11.91 -8.87 -1.75
C PRO A 639 -10.87 -7.80 -1.40
N SER A 640 -10.29 -7.21 -2.45
CA SER A 640 -9.34 -6.10 -2.36
C SER A 640 -10.02 -4.77 -2.02
N ILE A 641 -9.26 -3.86 -1.39
CA ILE A 641 -9.63 -2.45 -1.31
C ILE A 641 -9.51 -1.83 -2.70
N ARG A 642 -10.48 -1.00 -3.08
CA ARG A 642 -10.59 -0.42 -4.42
C ARG A 642 -10.24 1.05 -4.43
N GLU A 643 -9.95 1.56 -5.62
CA GLU A 643 -9.68 2.98 -5.85
C GLU A 643 -10.90 3.87 -5.54
N ASN A 644 -12.08 3.47 -6.04
CA ASN A 644 -13.35 4.12 -5.76
C ASN A 644 -14.52 3.13 -5.83
N TYR A 645 -15.68 3.57 -5.34
CA TYR A 645 -16.88 2.75 -5.18
C TYR A 645 -18.08 3.40 -5.85
N HIS A 646 -18.94 2.59 -6.45
CA HIS A 646 -20.19 3.08 -7.01
C HIS A 646 -21.13 3.50 -5.86
N PRO A 647 -21.53 4.78 -5.74
CA PRO A 647 -22.27 5.32 -4.59
C PRO A 647 -23.64 4.68 -4.33
N ILE A 648 -24.30 4.16 -5.37
CA ILE A 648 -25.63 3.53 -5.24
C ILE A 648 -25.54 2.02 -4.99
N THR A 649 -24.70 1.30 -5.71
CA THR A 649 -24.64 -0.18 -5.65
C THR A 649 -23.60 -0.70 -4.67
N GLY A 650 -22.66 0.14 -4.23
CA GLY A 650 -21.52 -0.28 -3.41
C GLY A 650 -20.36 -0.88 -4.19
N LYS A 651 -20.55 -1.20 -5.47
CA LYS A 651 -19.58 -1.94 -6.27
C LYS A 651 -18.22 -1.27 -6.34
N GLY A 652 -17.17 -2.04 -6.08
CA GLY A 652 -15.78 -1.66 -6.30
C GLY A 652 -15.45 -1.36 -7.76
N LEU A 653 -14.77 -0.24 -8.03
CA LEU A 653 -14.42 0.22 -9.37
C LEU A 653 -12.91 0.44 -9.52
N ASN A 654 -12.44 0.51 -10.77
CA ASN A 654 -11.06 0.85 -11.17
C ASN A 654 -9.99 -0.02 -10.49
N ALA A 655 -8.91 0.54 -9.96
CA ALA A 655 -7.79 -0.27 -9.46
C ALA A 655 -8.12 -1.07 -8.18
N GLU A 656 -7.38 -2.16 -7.99
CA GLU A 656 -7.39 -3.03 -6.81
C GLU A 656 -6.19 -2.73 -5.92
N ASN A 657 -6.25 -3.15 -4.66
CA ASN A 657 -5.18 -2.95 -3.67
C ASN A 657 -4.71 -1.49 -3.64
N PHE A 658 -5.64 -0.56 -3.42
CA PHE A 658 -5.38 0.86 -3.55
C PHE A 658 -4.96 1.53 -2.23
N SER A 659 -3.79 2.18 -2.23
CA SER A 659 -3.08 2.66 -1.03
C SER A 659 -3.80 3.80 -0.29
N TRP A 660 -4.21 4.91 -0.94
CA TRP A 660 -4.89 5.97 -0.15
C TRP A 660 -6.21 5.45 0.42
N SER A 661 -6.86 4.48 -0.23
CA SER A 661 -8.17 4.00 0.20
C SER A 661 -7.98 3.27 1.52
N ALA A 662 -6.96 2.41 1.58
CA ALA A 662 -6.50 1.79 2.81
C ALA A 662 -6.08 2.81 3.87
N ALA A 663 -5.32 3.85 3.51
CA ALA A 663 -4.92 4.90 4.44
C ALA A 663 -6.13 5.61 5.08
N HIS A 664 -7.12 5.99 4.27
CA HIS A 664 -8.31 6.70 4.78
C HIS A 664 -9.27 5.79 5.53
N ILE A 665 -9.32 4.48 5.23
CA ILE A 665 -10.03 3.52 6.08
C ILE A 665 -9.41 3.49 7.49
N LEU A 666 -8.08 3.46 7.60
CA LEU A 666 -7.42 3.55 8.91
C LEU A 666 -7.76 4.86 9.62
N MET A 667 -7.71 5.99 8.92
CA MET A 667 -8.07 7.29 9.50
C MET A 667 -9.54 7.35 9.95
N LEU A 668 -10.49 6.81 9.18
CA LEU A 668 -11.90 6.74 9.57
C LEU A 668 -12.12 5.87 10.82
N LEU A 669 -11.30 4.82 11.00
CA LEU A 669 -11.43 3.91 12.14
C LEU A 669 -10.72 4.40 13.42
N ILE A 670 -9.64 5.18 13.28
CA ILE A 670 -8.80 5.68 14.38
C ILE A 670 -9.19 7.09 14.78
N GLU A 671 -9.29 7.99 13.81
CA GLU A 671 -9.21 9.45 14.00
C GLU A 671 -10.57 10.12 14.25
N GLU A 672 -11.53 9.32 14.69
CA GLU A 672 -12.94 9.66 14.79
C GLU A 672 -13.46 9.74 16.22
#